data_AF-A0A1A7VZL4-F1
#
_entry.id   AF-A0A1A7VZL4-F1
#
_cell.length_a   1.000
_cell.length_b   1.000
_cell.length_c   1.000
_cell.angle_alpha   90.00
_cell.angle_beta   90.00
_cell.angle_gamma   90.00
#
_symmetry.space_group_name_H-M   'P 1'
#
loop_
_entity.id
_entity.type
_entity.pdbx_description
1 polymer ?
#
loop_
_entity_poly.entity_id
_entity_poly.type
_entity_poly.pdbx_seq_one_letter_code
_entity_poly.pdbx_strand_id
1 'polypeptide(L)'
;MAQTQNDGELLKKWLEHVSSRAITGSMEPAKKAEKITEEMQKSLRETWGKLKSWLERGESNEIRGLCYEGAGWTRTGGVWDQYMPILCTAVAEIKYFMNGVETKKKMGTRGPLKTDDIEVEPSMADDEAYRRCIVGAVALSTVYGDHCYVREVLEKVEARANAKLKGYLSKPTMPRQLNNCGGVNLEGLLLGKTLLQDEISQWTSSTRQRTENYWRVQYLWKLWKSVCARGKESQGHETVRKENLQENKGSMLSFSGMDSRNKDLMEELISENVPLTFDDLKLALQQSIENDGGVATGTPFEVSTLLKNVDEKVHKNKAQACIQQKENGEDKSMCQRLDCMKHLWQNNTGTGGQTSSTNNFWTQETGAVAQLWKDLAKAMEGKGKDDQTGCKELPNPSDKTACNFLHAGLEHLYKTPAATAPPGGVADVLKTNPSFRQTMGCFLLHAYAKHMKEKAVCDIEKGITTAFTAWEKPEGKANSCKDSSGKGQCVPCHWQEKDETWKNCTITTNGQAPDPNGTVGDKLKNIVKADDADIKEMAKVVNTVERLCDQVKCVTARWMKDKTKSWEEVWKKVEEELPKLGGALSTATSKEKRGDLEQYCDLPKVNGKDVDKEACLLIAAGLKNLYDIEEKNNDAVEASFQRTMQCVLLNAIADKLEHNDFPCKDEKNTKKGIDEAFTTKNSAIRNSTACGTNDKCFTCGRVTLQDLESCKLDSGGTDQNVKKKIEEEVLKKDGEGMKEMTKIWDQSIKDICK
;
A
#
# COMPACT_ATOMS: atom_id res chain seq x y z
N MET A 1 51.04 -15.85 2.55
CA MET A 1 49.77 -16.44 3.03
C MET A 1 49.00 -15.36 3.77
N ALA A 2 47.91 -14.88 3.18
CA ALA A 2 47.03 -13.89 3.79
C ALA A 2 46.13 -14.60 4.80
N GLN A 3 46.25 -14.29 6.09
CA GLN A 3 45.17 -14.56 7.03
C GLN A 3 44.00 -13.68 6.60
N THR A 4 42.89 -14.33 6.26
CA THR A 4 41.57 -13.73 6.04
C THR A 4 41.19 -12.96 7.31
N GLN A 5 41.14 -11.62 7.24
CA GLN A 5 40.34 -10.85 8.19
C GLN A 5 38.90 -11.31 8.02
N ASN A 6 38.22 -11.62 9.12
CA ASN A 6 36.82 -12.00 9.06
C ASN A 6 35.95 -10.76 8.80
N ASP A 7 34.93 -10.90 7.96
CA ASP A 7 33.98 -9.83 7.66
C ASP A 7 33.39 -9.26 8.98
N GLY A 8 33.45 -7.94 9.15
CA GLY A 8 32.86 -7.25 10.32
C GLY A 8 33.73 -7.17 11.58
N GLU A 9 34.95 -7.72 11.59
CA GLU A 9 35.86 -7.66 12.74
C GLU A 9 36.28 -6.21 13.10
N LEU A 10 36.56 -5.38 12.08
CA LEU A 10 36.90 -3.96 12.27
C LEU A 10 35.77 -3.17 12.95
N LEU A 11 34.53 -3.39 12.52
CA LEU A 11 33.34 -2.78 13.09
C LEU A 11 33.16 -3.19 14.55
N LYS A 12 33.31 -4.49 14.85
CA LYS A 12 33.24 -5.02 16.21
C LYS A 12 34.26 -4.35 17.13
N LYS A 13 35.53 -4.26 16.70
CA LYS A 13 36.60 -3.62 17.47
C LYS A 13 36.34 -2.14 17.74
N TRP A 14 35.83 -1.43 16.74
CA TRP A 14 35.43 -0.04 16.92
C TRP A 14 34.27 0.12 17.92
N LEU A 15 33.24 -0.72 17.84
CA LEU A 15 32.11 -0.70 18.78
C LEU A 15 32.55 -1.02 20.22
N GLU A 16 33.44 -2.00 20.42
CA GLU A 16 34.04 -2.32 21.71
C GLU A 16 34.76 -1.09 22.29
N HIS A 17 35.58 -0.41 21.47
CA HIS A 17 36.32 0.78 21.86
C HIS A 17 35.41 1.95 22.24
N VAL A 18 34.43 2.26 21.40
CA VAL A 18 33.45 3.33 21.66
C VAL A 18 32.66 3.05 22.94
N SER A 19 32.23 1.81 23.14
CA SER A 19 31.50 1.41 24.35
C SER A 19 32.32 1.60 25.61
N SER A 20 33.61 1.23 25.57
CA SER A 20 34.52 1.39 26.71
C SER A 20 34.75 2.85 27.11
N ARG A 21 34.69 3.78 26.15
CA ARG A 21 34.81 5.23 26.40
C ARG A 21 33.52 5.86 26.90
N ALA A 22 32.38 5.42 26.36
CA ALA A 22 31.08 5.99 26.66
C ALA A 22 30.55 5.59 28.06
N ILE A 23 30.80 4.35 28.49
CA ILE A 23 30.23 3.78 29.71
C ILE A 23 31.11 4.13 30.92
N THR A 24 30.55 4.90 31.86
CA THR A 24 31.19 5.19 33.15
C THR A 24 30.28 4.77 34.30
N GLY A 25 30.67 3.73 35.04
CA GLY A 25 29.91 3.20 36.17
C GLY A 25 28.59 2.51 35.78
N SER A 26 27.67 2.41 36.74
CA SER A 26 26.33 1.84 36.50
C SER A 26 25.40 2.87 35.88
N MET A 27 24.69 2.48 34.82
CA MET A 27 23.79 3.33 34.04
C MET A 27 22.61 2.51 33.52
N GLU A 28 21.42 3.12 33.46
CA GLU A 28 20.23 2.54 32.84
C GLU A 28 20.42 2.32 31.32
N PRO A 29 19.78 1.30 30.71
CA PRO A 29 19.98 0.92 29.30
C PRO A 29 19.81 2.08 28.30
N ALA A 30 18.75 2.87 28.42
CA ALA A 30 18.49 4.00 27.52
C ALA A 30 19.62 5.05 27.56
N LYS A 31 20.17 5.32 28.76
CA LYS A 31 21.27 6.28 28.94
C LYS A 31 22.61 5.72 28.47
N LYS A 32 22.83 4.40 28.58
CA LYS A 32 23.99 3.72 27.97
C LYS A 32 23.92 3.84 26.45
N ALA A 33 22.76 3.52 25.85
CA ALA A 33 22.56 3.60 24.41
C ALA A 33 22.83 5.01 23.89
N GLU A 34 22.26 6.04 24.54
CA GLU A 34 22.51 7.45 24.21
C GLU A 34 24.00 7.80 24.16
N LYS A 35 24.73 7.56 25.26
CA LYS A 35 26.17 7.90 25.32
C LYS A 35 27.00 7.15 24.30
N ILE A 36 26.68 5.89 24.04
CA ILE A 36 27.40 5.08 23.07
C ILE A 36 27.15 5.63 21.66
N THR A 37 25.89 5.93 21.29
CA THR A 37 25.58 6.52 19.97
C THR A 37 26.23 7.90 19.79
N GLU A 38 26.26 8.73 20.84
CA GLU A 38 26.99 10.01 20.84
C GLU A 38 28.50 9.84 20.63
N GLU A 39 29.13 8.90 21.34
CA GLU A 39 30.56 8.63 21.19
C GLU A 39 30.88 7.98 19.83
N MET A 40 29.98 7.15 19.28
CA MET A 40 30.09 6.63 17.91
C MET A 40 30.16 7.80 16.92
N GLN A 41 29.19 8.73 16.99
CA GLN A 41 29.15 9.89 16.13
C GLN A 41 30.39 10.75 16.30
N LYS A 42 30.71 11.14 17.53
CA LYS A 42 31.87 11.96 17.86
C LYS A 42 33.17 11.36 17.31
N SER A 43 33.39 10.06 17.48
CA SER A 43 34.61 9.40 17.00
C SER A 43 34.76 9.51 15.47
N LEU A 44 33.67 9.40 14.71
CA LEU A 44 33.69 9.58 13.25
C LEU A 44 33.86 11.04 12.85
N ARG A 45 33.25 11.99 13.58
CA ARG A 45 33.41 13.44 13.34
C ARG A 45 34.84 13.91 13.59
N GLU A 46 35.49 13.41 14.63
CA GLU A 46 36.90 13.70 14.92
C GLU A 46 37.80 13.19 13.79
N THR A 47 37.59 11.95 13.32
CA THR A 47 38.30 11.38 12.18
C THR A 47 38.01 12.14 10.87
N TRP A 48 36.77 12.58 10.65
CA TRP A 48 36.42 13.48 9.54
C TRP A 48 37.12 14.83 9.64
N GLY A 49 37.19 15.44 10.82
CA GLY A 49 37.91 16.69 11.04
C GLY A 49 39.38 16.61 10.60
N LYS A 50 40.03 15.46 10.86
CA LYS A 50 41.39 15.19 10.36
C LYS A 50 41.43 15.17 8.82
N LEU A 51 40.60 14.35 8.17
CA LEU A 51 40.57 14.26 6.70
C LEU A 51 40.22 15.61 6.05
N LYS A 52 39.22 16.32 6.60
CA LYS A 52 38.83 17.66 6.17
C LYS A 52 40.01 18.61 6.17
N SER A 53 40.82 18.63 7.24
CA SER A 53 42.02 19.48 7.30
C SER A 53 43.05 19.13 6.22
N TRP A 54 43.13 17.86 5.81
CA TRP A 54 44.02 17.43 4.72
C TRP A 54 43.49 17.90 3.36
N LEU A 55 42.18 17.93 3.16
CA LEU A 55 41.54 18.45 1.95
C LEU A 55 41.62 19.98 1.84
N GLU A 56 41.65 20.69 2.98
CA GLU A 56 41.69 22.15 3.04
C GLU A 56 43.12 22.73 2.88
N ARG A 57 44.17 21.96 3.19
CA ARG A 57 45.57 22.37 2.98
C ARG A 57 46.05 22.10 1.55
N GLY A 58 47.20 22.70 1.20
CA GLY A 58 47.88 22.40 -0.06
C GLY A 58 48.53 21.02 -0.10
N GLU A 59 48.64 20.45 -1.30
CA GLU A 59 49.21 19.12 -1.52
C GLU A 59 50.69 19.03 -1.14
N SER A 60 51.13 17.85 -0.69
CA SER A 60 52.56 17.51 -0.55
C SER A 60 53.27 17.49 -1.91
N ASN A 61 54.60 17.59 -1.92
CA ASN A 61 55.37 17.44 -3.14
C ASN A 61 55.21 16.03 -3.73
N GLU A 62 55.07 15.00 -2.89
CA GLU A 62 54.77 13.63 -3.32
C GLU A 62 53.41 13.51 -4.03
N ILE A 63 52.33 14.01 -3.42
CA ILE A 63 50.99 13.97 -4.03
C ILE A 63 50.97 14.82 -5.31
N ARG A 64 51.68 15.95 -5.32
CA ARG A 64 51.85 16.77 -6.53
C ARG A 64 52.55 15.98 -7.65
N GLY A 65 53.65 15.31 -7.35
CA GLY A 65 54.38 14.49 -8.31
C GLY A 65 53.53 13.34 -8.87
N LEU A 66 52.71 12.71 -8.01
CA LEU A 66 51.74 11.70 -8.45
C LEU A 66 50.71 12.25 -9.45
N CYS A 67 50.24 13.46 -9.26
CA CYS A 67 49.08 13.98 -10.01
C CYS A 67 49.43 14.87 -11.20
N TYR A 68 50.55 15.60 -11.18
CA TYR A 68 50.95 16.51 -12.25
C TYR A 68 51.98 15.89 -13.20
N GLU A 69 53.03 15.27 -12.64
CA GLU A 69 54.20 14.84 -13.42
C GLU A 69 54.08 13.37 -13.84
N GLY A 70 53.56 12.52 -12.96
CA GLY A 70 53.54 11.07 -13.17
C GLY A 70 52.26 10.50 -13.80
N ALA A 71 51.26 11.32 -14.16
CA ALA A 71 49.89 10.85 -14.42
C ALA A 71 49.50 10.61 -15.88
N GLY A 72 50.19 11.24 -16.85
CA GLY A 72 49.91 11.05 -18.28
C GLY A 72 48.42 11.20 -18.60
N TRP A 73 47.81 12.34 -18.25
CA TRP A 73 46.38 12.60 -18.47
C TRP A 73 46.04 12.54 -19.96
N THR A 74 44.86 12.00 -20.28
CA THR A 74 44.40 11.89 -21.68
C THR A 74 44.01 13.25 -22.25
N ARG A 75 43.47 14.13 -21.38
CA ARG A 75 43.07 15.49 -21.70
C ARG A 75 44.15 16.45 -21.26
N THR A 76 44.67 17.22 -22.21
CA THR A 76 45.72 18.23 -22.02
C THR A 76 45.31 19.54 -22.68
N GLY A 77 45.90 20.65 -22.22
CA GLY A 77 45.66 21.99 -22.72
C GLY A 77 44.59 22.77 -21.93
N GLY A 78 44.88 24.05 -21.67
CA GLY A 78 43.93 25.00 -21.08
C GLY A 78 43.51 24.60 -19.66
N VAL A 79 42.19 24.54 -19.42
CA VAL A 79 41.64 24.19 -18.09
C VAL A 79 42.03 22.78 -17.64
N TRP A 80 42.26 21.86 -18.58
CA TRP A 80 42.53 20.44 -18.29
C TRP A 80 43.87 20.21 -17.62
N ASP A 81 44.88 21.05 -17.90
CA ASP A 81 46.22 20.95 -17.31
C ASP A 81 46.22 21.21 -15.79
N GLN A 82 45.18 21.84 -15.28
CA GLN A 82 44.99 22.05 -13.84
C GLN A 82 43.89 21.17 -13.26
N TYR A 83 42.80 20.98 -14.00
CA TYR A 83 41.60 20.35 -13.46
C TYR A 83 41.81 18.88 -13.06
N MET A 84 42.34 18.06 -13.97
CA MET A 84 42.57 16.63 -13.71
C MET A 84 43.59 16.40 -12.59
N PRO A 85 44.74 17.11 -12.57
CA PRO A 85 45.66 17.04 -11.43
C PRO A 85 45.03 17.46 -10.11
N ILE A 86 44.22 18.53 -10.05
CA ILE A 86 43.60 18.98 -8.81
C ILE A 86 42.64 17.92 -8.26
N LEU A 87 41.77 17.37 -9.12
CA LEU A 87 40.88 16.26 -8.73
C LEU A 87 41.68 15.04 -8.25
N CYS A 88 42.78 14.71 -8.94
CA CYS A 88 43.71 13.68 -8.51
C CYS A 88 44.29 13.95 -7.11
N THR A 89 44.75 15.18 -6.82
CA THR A 89 45.33 15.46 -5.51
C THR A 89 44.32 15.26 -4.38
N ALA A 90 43.04 15.58 -4.62
CA ALA A 90 42.00 15.41 -3.63
C ALA A 90 41.73 13.92 -3.32
N VAL A 91 41.54 13.08 -4.35
CA VAL A 91 41.30 11.65 -4.13
C VAL A 91 42.55 10.92 -3.61
N ALA A 92 43.76 11.39 -3.97
CA ALA A 92 45.01 10.85 -3.44
C ALA A 92 45.16 11.12 -1.94
N GLU A 93 44.80 12.32 -1.45
CA GLU A 93 44.79 12.62 0.00
C GLU A 93 43.86 11.67 0.75
N ILE A 94 42.65 11.41 0.21
CA ILE A 94 41.72 10.44 0.80
C ILE A 94 42.36 9.06 0.87
N LYS A 95 43.03 8.61 -0.20
CA LYS A 95 43.72 7.31 -0.22
C LYS A 95 44.81 7.23 0.85
N TYR A 96 45.64 8.25 0.94
CA TYR A 96 46.72 8.33 1.93
C TYR A 96 46.16 8.32 3.36
N PHE A 97 45.07 9.06 3.57
CA PHE A 97 44.36 9.12 4.85
C PHE A 97 43.83 7.76 5.29
N MET A 98 43.17 7.03 4.38
CA MET A 98 42.62 5.70 4.65
C MET A 98 43.72 4.68 5.01
N ASN A 99 44.96 4.94 4.60
CA ASN A 99 46.11 4.07 4.86
C ASN A 99 47.03 4.60 5.98
N GLY A 100 46.62 5.68 6.69
CA GLY A 100 47.35 6.18 7.87
C GLY A 100 48.67 6.87 7.56
N VAL A 101 48.83 7.40 6.35
CA VAL A 101 50.05 8.09 5.93
C VAL A 101 49.72 9.56 5.67
N GLU A 102 50.21 10.44 6.53
CA GLU A 102 50.12 11.88 6.30
C GLU A 102 51.37 12.35 5.56
N THR A 103 51.17 13.05 4.44
CA THR A 103 52.25 13.78 3.77
C THR A 103 51.87 15.25 3.67
N LYS A 104 52.77 16.15 4.06
CA LYS A 104 52.57 17.60 3.93
C LYS A 104 53.87 18.29 3.57
N LYS A 105 53.80 19.41 2.85
CA LYS A 105 55.00 20.21 2.55
C LYS A 105 55.67 20.64 3.84
N LYS A 106 56.98 20.40 3.93
CA LYS A 106 57.77 20.86 5.06
C LYS A 106 57.85 22.39 5.03
N MET A 107 57.55 23.03 6.15
CA MET A 107 57.60 24.49 6.26
C MET A 107 58.99 24.94 6.74
N GLY A 108 59.66 25.75 5.92
CA GLY A 108 60.88 26.45 6.30
C GLY A 108 60.58 27.89 6.73
N THR A 109 61.61 28.60 7.19
CA THR A 109 61.51 30.01 7.64
C THR A 109 61.10 30.99 6.53
N ARG A 110 61.20 30.59 5.26
CA ARG A 110 60.86 31.41 4.08
C ARG A 110 59.74 30.81 3.22
N GLY A 111 58.98 29.85 3.75
CA GLY A 111 57.89 29.18 3.04
C GLY A 111 58.11 27.67 2.81
N PRO A 112 57.31 27.04 1.92
CA PRO A 112 57.34 25.61 1.71
C PRO A 112 58.65 25.13 1.07
N LEU A 113 59.21 24.03 1.59
CA LEU A 113 60.41 23.39 1.05
C LEU A 113 60.06 22.37 -0.05
N LYS A 114 61.10 21.91 -0.76
CA LYS A 114 61.02 20.84 -1.76
C LYS A 114 60.89 19.43 -1.16
N THR A 115 60.93 19.33 0.16
CA THR A 115 60.77 18.08 0.91
C THR A 115 59.44 18.07 1.66
N ASP A 116 58.96 16.88 1.95
CA ASP A 116 57.73 16.68 2.71
C ASP A 116 58.03 16.20 4.13
N ASP A 117 57.20 16.61 5.08
CA ASP A 117 57.07 15.95 6.37
C ASP A 117 56.13 14.76 6.18
N ILE A 118 56.59 13.58 6.58
CA ILE A 118 55.89 12.30 6.41
C ILE A 118 55.65 11.72 7.80
N GLU A 119 54.39 11.52 8.14
CA GLU A 119 53.96 10.89 9.39
C GLU A 119 53.19 9.61 9.06
N VAL A 120 53.69 8.48 9.56
CA VAL A 120 53.08 7.16 9.33
C VAL A 120 52.57 6.67 10.67
N GLU A 121 51.27 6.43 10.77
CA GLU A 121 50.65 5.92 11.98
C GLU A 121 51.11 4.48 12.23
N PRO A 122 51.91 4.22 13.29
CA PRO A 122 52.48 2.90 13.52
C PRO A 122 51.40 1.92 13.97
N SER A 123 51.21 0.83 13.22
CA SER A 123 50.26 -0.25 13.55
C SER A 123 48.86 0.27 13.90
N MET A 124 48.22 0.92 12.93
CA MET A 124 46.84 1.39 12.99
C MET A 124 45.93 0.31 13.60
N ALA A 125 45.45 0.56 14.82
CA ALA A 125 44.54 -0.34 15.50
C ALA A 125 43.26 -0.53 14.69
N ASP A 126 42.62 -1.70 14.83
CA ASP A 126 41.44 -2.07 14.02
C ASP A 126 40.30 -1.04 14.12
N ASP A 127 40.14 -0.39 15.28
CA ASP A 127 39.15 0.67 15.49
C ASP A 127 39.48 1.96 14.71
N GLU A 128 40.76 2.35 14.63
CA GLU A 128 41.21 3.50 13.83
C GLU A 128 41.14 3.17 12.33
N ALA A 129 41.47 1.93 11.95
CA ALA A 129 41.31 1.44 10.58
C ALA A 129 39.86 1.52 10.13
N TYR A 130 38.92 1.03 10.95
CA TYR A 130 37.50 1.16 10.68
C TYR A 130 37.09 2.62 10.44
N ARG A 131 37.40 3.53 11.39
CA ARG A 131 37.02 4.95 11.28
C ARG A 131 37.56 5.60 10.02
N ARG A 132 38.85 5.39 9.71
CA ARG A 132 39.49 5.96 8.50
C ARG A 132 38.90 5.41 7.22
N CYS A 133 38.61 4.11 7.16
CA CYS A 133 37.98 3.48 6.01
C CYS A 133 36.58 4.02 5.75
N ILE A 134 35.75 4.11 6.80
CA ILE A 134 34.39 4.66 6.70
C ILE A 134 34.42 6.14 6.30
N VAL A 135 35.18 6.96 7.02
CA VAL A 135 35.27 8.40 6.76
C VAL A 135 35.81 8.66 5.35
N GLY A 136 36.83 7.93 4.92
CA GLY A 136 37.41 8.06 3.58
C GLY A 136 36.44 7.66 2.48
N ALA A 137 35.75 6.52 2.61
CA ALA A 137 34.81 6.05 1.61
C ALA A 137 33.58 6.96 1.50
N VAL A 138 32.98 7.36 2.63
CA VAL A 138 31.83 8.28 2.65
C VAL A 138 32.24 9.65 2.12
N ALA A 139 33.43 10.15 2.45
CA ALA A 139 33.95 11.40 1.88
C ALA A 139 34.19 11.32 0.38
N LEU A 140 34.80 10.23 -0.11
CA LEU A 140 35.03 10.03 -1.55
C LEU A 140 33.71 10.06 -2.32
N SER A 141 32.71 9.31 -1.84
CA SER A 141 31.38 9.24 -2.45
C SER A 141 30.64 10.58 -2.38
N THR A 142 30.58 11.20 -1.20
CA THR A 142 29.76 12.40 -0.98
C THR A 142 30.35 13.65 -1.62
N VAL A 143 31.68 13.79 -1.61
CA VAL A 143 32.36 14.99 -2.11
C VAL A 143 32.58 14.92 -3.62
N TYR A 144 32.92 13.74 -4.16
CA TYR A 144 33.39 13.57 -5.53
C TYR A 144 32.64 12.52 -6.35
N GLY A 145 31.74 11.73 -5.76
CA GLY A 145 31.14 10.57 -6.41
C GLY A 145 30.21 10.90 -7.58
N ASP A 146 29.66 12.11 -7.63
CA ASP A 146 28.82 12.60 -8.72
C ASP A 146 29.60 13.25 -9.89
N HIS A 147 30.93 13.21 -9.82
CA HIS A 147 31.80 13.87 -10.77
C HIS A 147 32.08 13.01 -12.01
N CYS A 148 31.91 13.56 -13.21
CA CYS A 148 31.99 12.82 -14.48
C CYS A 148 33.37 12.20 -14.81
N TYR A 149 34.45 12.71 -14.22
CA TYR A 149 35.82 12.20 -14.41
C TYR A 149 36.44 11.51 -13.19
N VAL A 150 35.72 11.35 -12.07
CA VAL A 150 36.34 10.76 -10.88
C VAL A 150 36.80 9.33 -11.17
N ARG A 151 36.00 8.51 -11.88
CA ARG A 151 36.39 7.15 -12.29
C ARG A 151 37.74 7.12 -13.01
N GLU A 152 37.93 7.96 -14.02
CA GLU A 152 39.20 8.03 -14.77
C GLU A 152 40.37 8.40 -13.85
N VAL A 153 40.16 9.36 -12.93
CA VAL A 153 41.19 9.77 -11.97
C VAL A 153 41.56 8.62 -11.03
N LEU A 154 40.56 7.94 -10.45
CA LEU A 154 40.76 6.80 -9.56
C LEU A 154 41.55 5.69 -10.26
N GLU A 155 41.09 5.27 -11.44
CA GLU A 155 41.73 4.21 -12.25
C GLU A 155 43.19 4.55 -12.59
N LYS A 156 43.49 5.81 -12.89
CA LYS A 156 44.86 6.23 -13.23
C LYS A 156 45.79 6.37 -12.03
N VAL A 157 45.28 6.82 -10.87
CA VAL A 157 46.14 7.17 -9.72
C VAL A 157 46.36 5.98 -8.78
N GLU A 158 45.42 5.04 -8.72
CA GLU A 158 45.40 3.97 -7.72
C GLU A 158 46.70 3.17 -7.63
N ALA A 159 47.17 2.61 -8.75
CA ALA A 159 48.39 1.79 -8.77
C ALA A 159 49.63 2.56 -8.29
N ARG A 160 49.72 3.85 -8.64
CA ARG A 160 50.87 4.72 -8.31
C ARG A 160 50.83 5.16 -6.85
N ALA A 161 49.65 5.52 -6.35
CA ALA A 161 49.45 5.79 -4.93
C ALA A 161 49.77 4.56 -4.08
N ASN A 162 49.27 3.37 -4.48
CA ASN A 162 49.56 2.11 -3.79
C ASN A 162 51.06 1.78 -3.80
N ALA A 163 51.78 2.05 -4.90
CA ALA A 163 53.23 1.85 -4.97
C ALA A 163 53.99 2.74 -3.97
N LYS A 164 53.60 4.01 -3.84
CA LYS A 164 54.18 4.94 -2.86
C LYS A 164 53.87 4.51 -1.42
N LEU A 165 52.60 4.23 -1.13
CA LEU A 165 52.15 3.77 0.18
C LEU A 165 52.85 2.48 0.61
N LYS A 166 53.05 1.53 -0.32
CA LYS A 166 53.81 0.31 -0.06
C LYS A 166 55.23 0.60 0.44
N GLY A 167 55.88 1.65 -0.04
CA GLY A 167 57.21 2.07 0.43
C GLY A 167 57.24 2.40 1.93
N TYR A 168 56.17 3.02 2.45
CA TYR A 168 56.05 3.36 3.87
C TYR A 168 55.62 2.17 4.73
N LEU A 169 54.72 1.33 4.19
CA LEU A 169 53.97 0.31 4.93
C LEU A 169 54.58 -1.10 4.83
N SER A 170 55.67 -1.31 4.09
CA SER A 170 56.32 -2.62 3.95
C SER A 170 57.21 -3.04 5.13
N LYS A 171 57.23 -2.26 6.23
CA LYS A 171 58.07 -2.56 7.39
C LYS A 171 57.53 -3.76 8.18
N PRO A 172 58.39 -4.65 8.72
CA PRO A 172 57.96 -5.80 9.52
C PRO A 172 57.10 -5.42 10.74
N THR A 173 57.29 -4.21 11.27
CA THR A 173 56.53 -3.64 12.40
C THR A 173 55.15 -3.09 12.01
N MET A 174 54.76 -3.18 10.74
CA MET A 174 53.53 -2.61 10.17
C MET A 174 52.81 -3.65 9.28
N PRO A 175 52.45 -4.83 9.81
CA PRO A 175 51.83 -5.86 8.98
C PRO A 175 50.45 -5.39 8.46
N ARG A 176 50.29 -5.39 7.13
CA ARG A 176 49.01 -5.28 6.40
C ARG A 176 48.20 -3.97 6.55
N GLN A 177 48.85 -2.80 6.65
CA GLN A 177 48.11 -1.51 6.65
C GLN A 177 47.65 -1.05 5.24
N LEU A 178 48.23 -1.57 4.16
CA LEU A 178 47.84 -1.18 2.80
C LEU A 178 46.49 -1.80 2.42
N ASN A 179 45.52 -0.97 2.03
CA ASN A 179 44.17 -1.38 1.65
C ASN A 179 43.46 -2.20 2.75
N ASN A 180 43.67 -1.84 4.02
CA ASN A 180 43.10 -2.55 5.17
C ASN A 180 41.57 -2.34 5.35
N CYS A 181 40.88 -1.83 4.33
CA CYS A 181 39.43 -1.57 4.38
C CYS A 181 38.58 -2.76 3.95
N GLY A 182 39.22 -3.91 3.64
CA GLY A 182 38.53 -5.14 3.22
C GLY A 182 37.55 -5.68 4.27
N GLY A 183 37.78 -5.41 5.56
CA GLY A 183 36.89 -5.83 6.65
C GLY A 183 35.64 -4.97 6.86
N VAL A 184 35.40 -3.94 6.03
CA VAL A 184 34.18 -3.12 6.09
C VAL A 184 33.04 -3.84 5.35
N ASN A 185 32.03 -4.26 6.12
CA ASN A 185 30.80 -4.86 5.61
C ASN A 185 29.69 -3.81 5.40
N LEU A 186 28.53 -4.26 4.90
CA LEU A 186 27.39 -3.40 4.58
C LEU A 186 26.87 -2.65 5.82
N GLU A 187 26.75 -3.34 6.94
CA GLU A 187 26.27 -2.79 8.21
C GLU A 187 27.23 -1.71 8.73
N GLY A 188 28.55 -1.92 8.62
CA GLY A 188 29.54 -0.91 8.97
C GLY A 188 29.43 0.34 8.11
N LEU A 189 29.30 0.17 6.78
CA LEU A 189 29.09 1.31 5.87
C LEU A 189 27.80 2.09 6.21
N LEU A 190 26.71 1.37 6.47
CA LEU A 190 25.42 1.96 6.85
C LEU A 190 25.49 2.78 8.14
N LEU A 191 26.10 2.22 9.19
CA LEU A 191 26.33 2.92 10.45
C LEU A 191 27.17 4.19 10.23
N GLY A 192 28.24 4.07 9.45
CA GLY A 192 29.10 5.18 9.08
C GLY A 192 28.36 6.32 8.39
N LYS A 193 27.57 5.99 7.35
CA LYS A 193 26.73 6.94 6.63
C LYS A 193 25.72 7.62 7.54
N THR A 194 25.02 6.84 8.36
CA THR A 194 24.01 7.33 9.34
C THR A 194 24.57 8.39 10.27
N LEU A 195 25.81 8.23 10.72
CA LEU A 195 26.41 9.11 11.70
C LEU A 195 27.09 10.35 11.10
N LEU A 196 27.52 10.27 9.83
CA LEU A 196 28.50 11.22 9.27
C LEU A 196 28.11 11.85 7.92
N GLN A 197 27.32 11.19 7.07
CA GLN A 197 27.09 11.63 5.69
C GLN A 197 26.49 13.03 5.61
N ASP A 198 25.56 13.38 6.50
CA ASP A 198 24.94 14.70 6.53
C ASP A 198 25.96 15.82 6.79
N GLU A 199 26.91 15.59 7.70
CA GLU A 199 27.96 16.57 7.98
C GLU A 199 28.87 16.78 6.77
N ILE A 200 29.29 15.69 6.12
CA ILE A 200 30.13 15.77 4.92
C ILE A 200 29.36 16.47 3.80
N SER A 201 28.06 16.17 3.64
CA SER A 201 27.20 16.79 2.63
C SER A 201 27.02 18.29 2.85
N GLN A 202 26.81 18.71 4.11
CA GLN A 202 26.72 20.12 4.49
C GLN A 202 28.06 20.86 4.26
N TRP A 203 29.17 20.27 4.68
CA TRP A 203 30.49 20.84 4.42
C TRP A 203 30.76 20.96 2.92
N THR A 204 30.47 19.91 2.14
CA THR A 204 30.66 19.88 0.68
C THR A 204 29.86 21.01 0.02
N SER A 205 28.56 21.10 0.33
CA SER A 205 27.67 22.11 -0.22
C SER A 205 28.12 23.53 0.13
N SER A 206 28.49 23.77 1.39
CA SER A 206 28.98 25.08 1.84
C SER A 206 30.31 25.45 1.18
N THR A 207 31.26 24.52 1.10
CA THR A 207 32.60 24.75 0.52
C THR A 207 32.51 25.01 -0.97
N ARG A 208 31.67 24.27 -1.69
CA ARG A 208 31.36 24.49 -3.11
C ARG A 208 30.89 25.92 -3.42
N GLN A 209 30.33 26.63 -2.44
CA GLN A 209 29.82 28.01 -2.57
C GLN A 209 30.76 29.11 -2.04
N ARG A 210 31.87 28.75 -1.37
CA ARG A 210 32.78 29.75 -0.77
C ARG A 210 33.42 30.66 -1.84
N THR A 211 33.87 31.84 -1.42
CA THR A 211 34.69 32.74 -2.24
C THR A 211 36.19 32.50 -2.07
N GLU A 212 36.60 32.06 -0.87
CA GLU A 212 37.96 31.61 -0.52
C GLU A 212 38.47 30.50 -1.46
N ASN A 213 39.78 30.47 -1.70
CA ASN A 213 40.41 29.58 -2.68
C ASN A 213 40.62 28.15 -2.15
N TYR A 214 39.55 27.34 -2.11
CA TYR A 214 39.63 25.90 -1.81
C TYR A 214 39.67 25.08 -3.10
N TRP A 215 40.86 24.95 -3.71
CA TRP A 215 40.93 24.44 -5.07
C TRP A 215 40.50 22.97 -5.23
N ARG A 216 40.67 22.14 -4.20
CA ARG A 216 40.27 20.72 -4.22
C ARG A 216 38.76 20.47 -4.16
N VAL A 217 37.94 21.48 -3.88
CA VAL A 217 36.48 21.35 -3.82
C VAL A 217 35.80 22.48 -4.58
N GLN A 218 36.03 23.72 -4.16
CA GLN A 218 35.37 24.91 -4.69
C GLN A 218 35.82 25.23 -6.13
N TYR A 219 37.11 25.19 -6.44
CA TYR A 219 37.59 25.44 -7.82
C TYR A 219 37.12 24.36 -8.79
N LEU A 220 37.22 23.08 -8.40
CA LEU A 220 36.68 21.97 -9.19
C LEU A 220 35.18 22.17 -9.45
N TRP A 221 34.40 22.54 -8.42
CA TRP A 221 32.97 22.76 -8.57
C TRP A 221 32.62 23.94 -9.48
N LYS A 222 33.36 25.06 -9.40
CA LYS A 222 33.14 26.22 -10.28
C LYS A 222 33.32 25.87 -11.76
N LEU A 223 34.29 25.02 -12.06
CA LEU A 223 34.60 24.57 -13.42
C LEU A 223 33.83 23.31 -13.82
N TRP A 224 33.14 22.66 -12.89
CA TRP A 224 32.42 21.41 -13.13
C TRP A 224 31.42 21.53 -14.28
N LYS A 225 30.69 22.65 -14.38
CA LYS A 225 29.72 22.86 -15.48
C LYS A 225 30.37 22.91 -16.87
N SER A 226 31.56 23.50 -16.99
CA SER A 226 32.27 23.57 -18.27
C SER A 226 32.99 22.26 -18.59
N VAL A 227 33.38 21.52 -17.57
CA VAL A 227 34.12 20.25 -17.70
C VAL A 227 33.20 19.06 -17.92
N CYS A 228 32.08 18.97 -17.20
CA CYS A 228 31.11 17.87 -17.24
C CYS A 228 29.91 18.15 -18.16
N ALA A 229 30.06 18.99 -19.18
CA ALA A 229 28.99 19.29 -20.15
C ALA A 229 28.66 18.03 -20.99
N ARG A 230 27.65 17.24 -20.59
CA ARG A 230 27.10 16.18 -21.44
C ARG A 230 26.22 16.80 -22.53
N GLY A 231 26.49 16.42 -23.78
CA GLY A 231 25.78 16.89 -24.96
C GLY A 231 24.33 16.41 -24.98
N LYS A 232 23.42 17.26 -24.49
CA LYS A 232 22.03 17.49 -24.92
C LYS A 232 21.37 18.35 -23.84
N GLU A 233 20.97 19.56 -24.20
CA GLU A 233 20.23 20.49 -23.31
C GLU A 233 18.92 19.90 -22.75
N SER A 234 18.50 18.71 -23.19
CA SER A 234 17.26 18.05 -22.80
C SER A 234 17.33 17.14 -21.56
N GLN A 235 18.51 16.79 -21.04
CA GLN A 235 18.63 16.00 -19.79
C GLN A 235 18.90 16.92 -18.60
N GLY A 236 17.98 16.93 -17.62
CA GLY A 236 18.13 17.74 -16.41
C GLY A 236 19.38 17.40 -15.59
N HIS A 237 19.92 18.40 -14.87
CA HIS A 237 21.13 18.31 -14.04
C HIS A 237 21.13 17.11 -13.07
N GLU A 238 19.96 16.76 -12.53
CA GLU A 238 19.79 15.66 -11.57
C GLU A 238 19.97 14.27 -12.20
N THR A 239 19.53 14.08 -13.45
CA THR A 239 19.67 12.81 -14.17
C THR A 239 21.15 12.51 -14.44
N VAL A 240 21.87 13.50 -14.94
CA VAL A 240 23.33 13.39 -15.22
C VAL A 240 24.11 13.07 -13.95
N ARG A 241 23.72 13.69 -12.82
CA ARG A 241 24.32 13.45 -11.52
C ARG A 241 24.16 11.98 -11.08
N LYS A 242 22.95 11.43 -11.21
CA LYS A 242 22.66 10.02 -10.87
C LYS A 242 23.36 9.02 -11.79
N GLU A 243 23.47 9.33 -13.08
CA GLU A 243 24.25 8.51 -14.03
C GLU A 243 25.73 8.45 -13.63
N ASN A 244 26.35 9.60 -13.29
CA ASN A 244 27.75 9.62 -12.86
C ASN A 244 27.95 8.78 -11.58
N LEU A 245 27.08 8.91 -10.58
CA LEU A 245 27.15 8.07 -9.36
C LEU A 245 27.15 6.58 -9.71
N GLN A 246 26.27 6.16 -10.62
CA GLN A 246 26.17 4.77 -11.07
C GLN A 246 27.42 4.30 -11.83
N GLU A 247 28.00 5.14 -12.68
CA GLU A 247 29.25 4.83 -13.40
C GLU A 247 30.46 4.76 -12.46
N ASN A 248 30.47 5.57 -11.39
CA ASN A 248 31.62 5.72 -10.50
C ASN A 248 31.67 4.70 -9.35
N LYS A 249 30.54 4.10 -8.96
CA LYS A 249 30.42 3.30 -7.73
C LYS A 249 31.47 2.19 -7.57
N GLY A 250 31.75 1.44 -8.63
CA GLY A 250 32.69 0.32 -8.58
C GLY A 250 34.13 0.78 -8.34
N SER A 251 34.57 1.82 -9.05
CA SER A 251 35.91 2.38 -8.90
C SER A 251 36.08 3.08 -7.56
N MET A 252 35.04 3.74 -7.02
CA MET A 252 35.09 4.33 -5.68
C MET A 252 35.23 3.27 -4.58
N LEU A 253 34.48 2.18 -4.68
CA LEU A 253 34.55 1.09 -3.69
C LEU A 253 35.91 0.38 -3.75
N SER A 254 36.39 0.07 -4.95
CA SER A 254 37.73 -0.52 -5.16
C SER A 254 38.83 0.40 -4.62
N PHE A 255 38.79 1.69 -4.97
CA PHE A 255 39.78 2.66 -4.54
C PHE A 255 39.78 2.87 -3.01
N SER A 256 38.63 2.70 -2.38
CA SER A 256 38.48 2.68 -0.92
C SER A 256 39.13 1.46 -0.26
N GLY A 257 39.54 0.45 -1.03
CA GLY A 257 40.13 -0.80 -0.51
C GLY A 257 39.10 -1.78 0.05
N MET A 258 37.82 -1.62 -0.30
CA MET A 258 36.73 -2.52 0.08
C MET A 258 36.50 -3.60 -1.00
N ASP A 259 35.73 -4.65 -0.71
CA ASP A 259 35.46 -5.73 -1.70
C ASP A 259 34.60 -5.20 -2.87
N SER A 260 35.25 -4.94 -4.00
CA SER A 260 34.62 -4.46 -5.23
C SER A 260 33.66 -5.46 -5.89
N ARG A 261 33.61 -6.72 -5.42
CA ARG A 261 32.64 -7.73 -5.88
C ARG A 261 31.32 -7.63 -5.12
N ASN A 262 31.28 -6.93 -3.98
CA ASN A 262 30.09 -6.77 -3.17
C ASN A 262 29.18 -5.68 -3.77
N LYS A 263 28.11 -6.11 -4.44
CA LYS A 263 27.15 -5.21 -5.09
C LYS A 263 26.38 -4.35 -4.09
N ASP A 264 26.06 -4.88 -2.92
CA ASP A 264 25.28 -4.15 -1.92
C ASP A 264 26.09 -3.00 -1.32
N LEU A 265 27.39 -3.20 -1.09
CA LEU A 265 28.31 -2.12 -0.72
C LEU A 265 28.40 -1.03 -1.79
N MET A 266 28.45 -1.41 -3.08
CA MET A 266 28.49 -0.44 -4.17
C MET A 266 27.22 0.41 -4.23
N GLU A 267 26.05 -0.21 -4.16
CA GLU A 267 24.77 0.51 -4.19
C GLU A 267 24.58 1.37 -2.95
N GLU A 268 24.92 0.84 -1.77
CA GLU A 268 24.79 1.60 -0.53
C GLU A 268 25.76 2.77 -0.51
N LEU A 269 27.01 2.64 -0.97
CA LEU A 269 27.98 3.74 -0.97
C LEU A 269 27.48 4.99 -1.70
N ILE A 270 26.72 4.81 -2.80
CA ILE A 270 26.16 5.92 -3.59
C ILE A 270 24.73 6.29 -3.23
N SER A 271 24.07 5.54 -2.34
CA SER A 271 22.70 5.80 -1.95
C SER A 271 22.58 7.12 -1.20
N GLU A 272 21.70 7.99 -1.69
CA GLU A 272 21.35 9.25 -1.02
C GLU A 272 20.37 9.05 0.13
N ASN A 273 19.58 7.98 0.06
CA ASN A 273 18.67 7.59 1.13
C ASN A 273 19.48 6.81 2.16
N VAL A 274 19.73 7.43 3.30
CA VAL A 274 20.27 6.73 4.46
C VAL A 274 19.11 5.98 5.12
N PRO A 275 19.13 4.63 5.13
CA PRO A 275 17.99 3.85 5.57
C PRO A 275 17.89 3.76 7.10
N LEU A 276 18.76 4.42 7.85
CA LEU A 276 18.79 4.39 9.31
C LEU A 276 18.95 5.83 9.81
N THR A 277 18.19 6.20 10.85
CA THR A 277 18.35 7.49 11.53
C THR A 277 19.18 7.33 12.81
N PHE A 278 19.64 8.45 13.37
CA PHE A 278 20.33 8.45 14.67
C PHE A 278 19.45 7.85 15.78
N ASP A 279 18.17 8.21 15.81
CA ASP A 279 17.21 7.69 16.79
C ASP A 279 16.93 6.19 16.59
N ASP A 280 16.86 5.73 15.34
CA ASP A 280 16.72 4.31 15.03
C ASP A 280 17.91 3.50 15.56
N LEU A 281 19.14 4.02 15.38
CA LEU A 281 20.35 3.39 15.90
C LEU A 281 20.37 3.38 17.43
N LYS A 282 19.99 4.49 18.07
CA LYS A 282 19.86 4.58 19.53
C LYS A 282 18.86 3.55 20.06
N LEU A 283 17.71 3.40 19.40
CA LEU A 283 16.68 2.43 19.78
C LEU A 283 17.16 0.98 19.60
N ALA A 284 17.79 0.66 18.45
CA ALA A 284 18.34 -0.67 18.18
C ALA A 284 19.38 -1.06 19.25
N LEU A 285 20.21 -0.11 19.65
CA LEU A 285 21.21 -0.29 20.69
C LEU A 285 20.61 -0.45 22.09
N GLN A 286 19.59 0.35 22.43
CA GLN A 286 18.87 0.20 23.69
C GLN A 286 18.28 -1.22 23.80
N GLN A 287 17.64 -1.71 22.75
CA GLN A 287 17.07 -3.07 22.71
C GLN A 287 18.14 -4.15 22.89
N SER A 288 19.31 -3.99 22.26
CA SER A 288 20.43 -4.93 22.45
C SER A 288 20.93 -4.95 23.90
N ILE A 289 21.00 -3.79 24.56
CA ILE A 289 21.43 -3.69 25.96
C ILE A 289 20.39 -4.29 26.92
N GLU A 290 19.10 -4.12 26.64
CA GLU A 290 18.01 -4.66 27.45
C GLU A 290 17.93 -6.20 27.39
N ASN A 291 18.17 -6.78 26.20
CA ASN A 291 18.16 -8.23 25.99
C ASN A 291 19.28 -8.98 26.74
N ASP A 292 20.38 -8.31 27.07
CA ASP A 292 21.53 -8.89 27.78
C ASP A 292 21.36 -8.95 29.31
N GLY A 293 20.17 -8.66 29.85
CA GLY A 293 19.86 -8.90 31.27
C GLY A 293 20.58 -7.97 32.26
N GLY A 294 21.01 -6.77 31.82
CA GLY A 294 21.62 -5.78 32.71
C GLY A 294 22.97 -6.21 33.27
N VAL A 295 23.95 -6.50 32.41
CA VAL A 295 25.29 -6.91 32.87
C VAL A 295 26.00 -5.78 33.62
N ALA A 296 26.45 -6.13 34.83
CA ALA A 296 27.38 -5.37 35.65
C ALA A 296 28.76 -5.28 34.95
N THR A 297 29.26 -4.05 34.83
CA THR A 297 30.67 -3.66 34.60
C THR A 297 31.56 -4.64 33.80
N GLY A 298 31.68 -4.44 32.48
CA GLY A 298 32.89 -4.85 31.76
C GLY A 298 32.71 -5.43 30.36
N THR A 299 31.56 -6.03 30.03
CA THR A 299 31.30 -6.51 28.66
C THR A 299 30.27 -5.60 27.97
N PRO A 300 30.66 -4.88 26.90
CA PRO A 300 29.73 -4.11 26.08
C PRO A 300 28.81 -5.11 25.39
N PHE A 301 27.52 -4.78 25.27
CA PHE A 301 26.46 -5.54 24.61
C PHE A 301 26.90 -6.48 23.47
N GLU A 302 26.17 -7.58 23.26
CA GLU A 302 26.43 -8.48 22.12
C GLU A 302 26.33 -7.73 20.77
N VAL A 303 27.49 -7.47 20.15
CA VAL A 303 27.60 -6.78 18.85
C VAL A 303 26.81 -7.51 17.77
N SER A 304 26.77 -8.85 17.83
CA SER A 304 25.97 -9.65 16.89
C SER A 304 24.48 -9.32 16.97
N THR A 305 23.95 -9.12 18.17
CA THR A 305 22.56 -8.72 18.42
C THR A 305 22.28 -7.29 17.95
N LEU A 306 23.22 -6.36 18.18
CA LEU A 306 23.10 -5.00 17.64
C LEU A 306 23.03 -5.02 16.11
N LEU A 307 23.95 -5.74 15.45
CA LEU A 307 23.99 -5.80 13.99
C LEU A 307 22.70 -6.40 13.43
N LYS A 308 22.16 -7.43 14.07
CA LYS A 308 20.84 -7.99 13.71
C LYS A 308 19.72 -6.97 13.84
N ASN A 309 19.64 -6.24 14.96
CA ASN A 309 18.61 -5.22 15.18
C ASN A 309 18.73 -4.07 14.15
N VAL A 310 19.96 -3.64 13.85
CA VAL A 310 20.24 -2.63 12.83
C VAL A 310 19.83 -3.13 11.45
N ASP A 311 20.17 -4.36 11.09
CA ASP A 311 19.82 -4.96 9.81
C ASP A 311 18.30 -5.08 9.62
N GLU A 312 17.57 -5.58 10.64
CA GLU A 312 16.11 -5.64 10.64
C GLU A 312 15.50 -4.24 10.43
N LYS A 313 16.06 -3.22 11.07
CA LYS A 313 15.57 -1.85 10.99
C LYS A 313 15.86 -1.22 9.62
N VAL A 314 17.04 -1.44 9.07
CA VAL A 314 17.43 -1.00 7.72
C VAL A 314 16.50 -1.58 6.68
N HIS A 315 16.24 -2.89 6.73
CA HIS A 315 15.34 -3.58 5.81
C HIS A 315 13.90 -3.05 5.89
N LYS A 316 13.39 -2.80 7.10
CA LYS A 316 12.07 -2.15 7.32
C LYS A 316 12.02 -0.75 6.71
N ASN A 317 13.03 0.08 6.99
CA ASN A 317 13.10 1.44 6.48
C ASN A 317 13.27 1.47 4.94
N LYS A 318 14.04 0.55 4.35
CA LYS A 318 14.16 0.37 2.89
C LYS A 318 12.81 -0.02 2.27
N ALA A 319 12.09 -0.97 2.86
CA ALA A 319 10.76 -1.35 2.41
C ALA A 319 9.78 -0.17 2.48
N GLN A 320 9.76 0.55 3.60
CA GLN A 320 8.90 1.71 3.78
C GLN A 320 9.21 2.82 2.76
N ALA A 321 10.49 3.17 2.59
CA ALA A 321 10.92 4.17 1.62
C ALA A 321 10.55 3.72 0.20
N CYS A 322 10.75 2.45 -0.15
CA CYS A 322 10.35 1.91 -1.44
C CYS A 322 8.83 2.04 -1.65
N ILE A 323 8.01 1.73 -0.66
CA ILE A 323 6.54 1.80 -0.76
C ILE A 323 6.05 3.24 -0.92
N GLN A 324 6.67 4.19 -0.21
CA GLN A 324 6.29 5.61 -0.21
C GLN A 324 6.90 6.42 -1.35
N GLN A 325 7.90 5.88 -2.05
CA GLN A 325 8.50 6.53 -3.21
C GLN A 325 7.46 6.68 -4.33
N LYS A 326 7.50 7.85 -4.96
CA LYS A 326 6.77 8.12 -6.20
C LYS A 326 7.55 7.62 -7.40
N GLU A 327 6.84 7.11 -8.39
CA GLU A 327 7.39 6.69 -9.68
C GLU A 327 6.86 7.65 -10.75
N ASN A 328 7.75 8.33 -11.47
CA ASN A 328 7.40 9.38 -12.44
C ASN A 328 6.52 10.52 -11.89
N GLY A 329 6.57 10.77 -10.58
CA GLY A 329 5.76 11.80 -9.91
C GLY A 329 4.40 11.31 -9.40
N GLU A 330 4.05 10.06 -9.66
CA GLU A 330 2.80 9.42 -9.22
C GLU A 330 3.07 8.39 -8.11
N ASP A 331 2.05 8.07 -7.32
CA ASP A 331 2.17 7.04 -6.29
C ASP A 331 2.32 5.67 -6.94
N LYS A 332 3.19 4.82 -6.39
CA LYS A 332 3.36 3.45 -6.88
C LYS A 332 2.03 2.70 -6.88
N SER A 333 1.81 1.88 -7.91
CA SER A 333 0.71 0.90 -7.96
C SER A 333 0.80 -0.09 -6.81
N MET A 334 -0.31 -0.78 -6.51
CA MET A 334 -0.30 -1.83 -5.48
C MET A 334 0.71 -2.95 -5.78
N CYS A 335 0.92 -3.31 -7.05
CA CYS A 335 1.93 -4.31 -7.41
C CYS A 335 3.36 -3.81 -7.13
N GLN A 336 3.69 -2.57 -7.53
CA GLN A 336 5.01 -1.99 -7.24
C GLN A 336 5.27 -1.85 -5.74
N ARG A 337 4.24 -1.56 -4.94
CA ARG A 337 4.33 -1.54 -3.46
C ARG A 337 4.52 -2.95 -2.90
N LEU A 338 3.86 -3.96 -3.47
CA LEU A 338 4.08 -5.36 -3.12
C LEU A 338 5.52 -5.79 -3.44
N ASP A 339 6.09 -5.39 -4.57
CA ASP A 339 7.47 -5.72 -4.95
C ASP A 339 8.51 -5.18 -3.95
N CYS A 340 8.19 -4.12 -3.22
CA CYS A 340 9.04 -3.60 -2.14
C CYS A 340 9.21 -4.60 -0.98
N MET A 341 8.38 -5.64 -0.89
CA MET A 341 8.52 -6.73 0.09
C MET A 341 9.83 -7.49 -0.03
N LYS A 342 10.51 -7.44 -1.18
CA LYS A 342 11.84 -8.03 -1.35
C LYS A 342 12.82 -7.59 -0.23
N HIS A 343 12.69 -6.34 0.23
CA HIS A 343 13.51 -5.81 1.30
C HIS A 343 13.19 -6.43 2.67
N LEU A 344 11.98 -6.96 2.88
CA LEU A 344 11.63 -7.66 4.12
C LEU A 344 11.95 -9.16 4.05
N TRP A 345 11.84 -9.77 2.86
CA TRP A 345 12.07 -11.21 2.67
C TRP A 345 13.55 -11.62 2.66
N GLN A 346 14.44 -10.71 2.27
CA GLN A 346 15.90 -10.93 2.25
C GLN A 346 16.52 -11.17 3.65
N ASN A 347 15.78 -10.89 4.72
CA ASN A 347 16.22 -10.94 6.12
C ASN A 347 16.32 -12.37 6.73
N ASN A 348 16.38 -13.42 5.91
CA ASN A 348 16.37 -14.83 6.37
C ASN A 348 17.65 -15.61 6.05
N THR A 349 18.69 -15.00 5.46
CA THR A 349 19.94 -15.71 5.15
C THR A 349 20.97 -15.60 6.27
N GLY A 350 20.54 -15.80 7.52
CA GLY A 350 21.45 -16.18 8.59
C GLY A 350 22.05 -17.56 8.31
N THR A 351 23.35 -17.71 8.53
CA THR A 351 24.12 -18.94 8.36
C THR A 351 23.47 -20.12 9.09
N GLY A 352 22.78 -20.98 8.34
CA GLY A 352 22.25 -22.26 8.82
C GLY A 352 20.78 -22.49 8.49
N GLY A 353 20.48 -22.89 7.25
CA GLY A 353 19.45 -23.88 6.90
C GLY A 353 18.01 -23.79 7.44
N GLN A 354 17.57 -22.71 8.09
CA GLN A 354 16.19 -22.55 8.57
C GLN A 354 15.45 -21.48 7.77
N THR A 355 14.69 -21.96 6.79
CA THR A 355 13.65 -21.25 6.05
C THR A 355 12.50 -20.83 6.98
N SER A 356 12.63 -19.68 7.65
CA SER A 356 11.67 -19.27 8.68
C SER A 356 11.28 -17.79 8.57
N SER A 357 10.42 -17.42 7.61
CA SER A 357 9.42 -16.33 7.77
C SER A 357 8.45 -16.16 6.59
N THR A 358 8.76 -16.65 5.38
CA THR A 358 7.87 -16.52 4.21
C THR A 358 6.77 -17.59 4.12
N ASN A 359 6.98 -18.77 4.71
CA ASN A 359 6.04 -19.89 4.61
C ASN A 359 4.69 -19.65 5.30
N ASN A 360 4.59 -18.65 6.18
CA ASN A 360 3.36 -18.34 6.93
C ASN A 360 2.70 -17.00 6.54
N PHE A 361 3.21 -16.25 5.56
CA PHE A 361 2.67 -14.91 5.27
C PHE A 361 1.28 -14.97 4.60
N TRP A 362 1.16 -15.81 3.57
CA TRP A 362 -0.07 -16.05 2.82
C TRP A 362 -0.86 -17.29 3.29
N THR A 363 -0.43 -17.93 4.39
CA THR A 363 -1.08 -19.15 4.88
C THR A 363 -2.54 -18.88 5.23
N GLN A 364 -3.41 -19.76 4.76
CA GLN A 364 -4.83 -19.68 5.02
C GLN A 364 -5.08 -19.69 6.54
N GLU A 365 -6.01 -18.85 6.99
CA GLU A 365 -6.49 -18.74 8.39
C GLU A 365 -5.48 -18.24 9.45
N THR A 366 -4.22 -18.62 9.36
CA THR A 366 -3.16 -18.32 10.36
C THR A 366 -2.13 -17.32 9.86
N GLY A 367 -2.06 -17.07 8.56
CA GLY A 367 -1.09 -16.15 7.98
C GLY A 367 -1.38 -14.69 8.26
N ALA A 368 -0.36 -13.85 8.15
CA ALA A 368 -0.46 -12.42 8.48
C ALA A 368 -1.56 -11.71 7.69
N VAL A 369 -1.72 -12.04 6.40
CA VAL A 369 -2.78 -11.47 5.56
C VAL A 369 -4.17 -11.97 5.98
N ALA A 370 -4.30 -13.25 6.36
CA ALA A 370 -5.55 -13.81 6.86
C ALA A 370 -5.97 -13.21 8.21
N GLN A 371 -5.02 -12.91 9.09
CA GLN A 371 -5.29 -12.21 10.34
C GLN A 371 -5.72 -10.75 10.10
N LEU A 372 -5.06 -10.05 9.17
CA LEU A 372 -5.48 -8.70 8.77
C LEU A 372 -6.91 -8.72 8.17
N TRP A 373 -7.26 -9.73 7.38
CA TRP A 373 -8.62 -9.91 6.87
C TRP A 373 -9.63 -10.02 8.01
N LYS A 374 -9.38 -10.90 8.99
CA LYS A 374 -10.26 -11.07 10.17
C LYS A 374 -10.48 -9.75 10.93
N ASP A 375 -9.43 -8.97 11.12
CA ASP A 375 -9.52 -7.66 11.78
C ASP A 375 -10.38 -6.67 10.99
N LEU A 376 -10.18 -6.60 9.66
CA LEU A 376 -10.94 -5.74 8.77
C LEU A 376 -12.41 -6.17 8.68
N ALA A 377 -12.67 -7.46 8.46
CA ALA A 377 -14.02 -8.02 8.34
C ALA A 377 -14.85 -7.71 9.60
N LYS A 378 -14.29 -7.97 10.78
CA LYS A 378 -14.93 -7.66 12.07
C LYS A 378 -15.23 -6.17 12.24
N ALA A 379 -14.32 -5.29 11.81
CA ALA A 379 -14.54 -3.85 11.87
C ALA A 379 -15.69 -3.42 10.93
N MET A 380 -15.77 -4.02 9.74
CA MET A 380 -16.83 -3.78 8.78
C MET A 380 -18.18 -4.31 9.25
N GLU A 381 -18.25 -5.50 9.87
CA GLU A 381 -19.49 -6.00 10.48
C GLU A 381 -19.97 -5.12 11.62
N GLY A 382 -19.05 -4.70 12.50
CA GLY A 382 -19.39 -3.95 13.71
C GLY A 382 -19.86 -2.52 13.44
N LYS A 383 -19.29 -1.83 12.44
CA LYS A 383 -19.57 -0.42 12.13
C LYS A 383 -20.19 -0.16 10.76
N GLY A 384 -20.21 -1.15 9.88
CA GLY A 384 -20.76 -1.00 8.52
C GLY A 384 -22.27 -0.79 8.48
N LYS A 385 -22.96 -1.05 9.60
CA LYS A 385 -24.38 -0.78 9.79
C LYS A 385 -24.66 0.65 10.30
N ASP A 386 -23.63 1.35 10.77
CA ASP A 386 -23.72 2.74 11.22
C ASP A 386 -23.47 3.71 10.06
N ASP A 387 -24.10 4.87 10.12
CA ASP A 387 -23.87 5.92 9.12
C ASP A 387 -22.45 6.48 9.20
N GLN A 388 -21.69 6.31 8.11
CA GLN A 388 -20.34 6.84 7.97
C GLN A 388 -20.33 8.23 7.31
N THR A 389 -19.30 9.03 7.61
CA THR A 389 -19.12 10.37 7.04
C THR A 389 -18.99 10.30 5.53
N GLY A 390 -19.79 11.09 4.79
CA GLY A 390 -19.80 11.11 3.32
C GLY A 390 -20.68 10.02 2.67
N CYS A 391 -21.14 9.02 3.44
CA CYS A 391 -22.03 7.98 2.90
C CYS A 391 -23.52 8.32 3.03
N LYS A 392 -23.89 9.21 3.98
CA LYS A 392 -25.30 9.56 4.29
C LYS A 392 -26.08 10.17 3.12
N GLU A 393 -25.40 10.89 2.24
CA GLU A 393 -26.01 11.63 1.11
C GLU A 393 -26.22 10.75 -0.13
N LEU A 394 -25.85 9.47 -0.07
CA LEU A 394 -26.05 8.55 -1.19
C LEU A 394 -27.55 8.25 -1.36
N PRO A 395 -28.08 8.39 -2.59
CA PRO A 395 -29.53 8.35 -2.84
C PRO A 395 -30.13 6.94 -2.72
N ASN A 396 -29.32 5.90 -2.91
CA ASN A 396 -29.74 4.50 -2.92
C ASN A 396 -29.30 3.83 -1.60
N PRO A 397 -30.19 3.12 -0.89
CA PRO A 397 -29.85 2.43 0.35
C PRO A 397 -28.70 1.43 0.22
N SER A 398 -28.62 0.68 -0.88
CA SER A 398 -27.53 -0.28 -1.10
C SER A 398 -26.18 0.40 -1.33
N ASP A 399 -26.14 1.52 -2.05
CA ASP A 399 -24.93 2.36 -2.16
C ASP A 399 -24.49 2.86 -0.78
N LYS A 400 -25.43 3.33 0.05
CA LYS A 400 -25.15 3.80 1.40
C LYS A 400 -24.55 2.69 2.26
N THR A 401 -25.15 1.50 2.23
CA THR A 401 -24.64 0.31 2.93
C THR A 401 -23.25 -0.08 2.44
N ALA A 402 -23.05 -0.19 1.13
CA ALA A 402 -21.75 -0.52 0.55
C ALA A 402 -20.66 0.48 0.98
N CYS A 403 -21.00 1.77 0.95
CA CYS A 403 -20.13 2.85 1.41
C CYS A 403 -19.80 2.71 2.89
N ASN A 404 -20.80 2.47 3.75
CA ASN A 404 -20.59 2.36 5.20
C ASN A 404 -19.66 1.19 5.55
N PHE A 405 -19.87 0.00 4.98
CA PHE A 405 -19.00 -1.16 5.21
C PHE A 405 -17.56 -0.87 4.79
N LEU A 406 -17.35 -0.43 3.55
CA LEU A 406 -15.99 -0.15 3.05
C LEU A 406 -15.31 1.00 3.80
N HIS A 407 -16.05 2.04 4.17
CA HIS A 407 -15.52 3.15 4.97
C HIS A 407 -15.08 2.66 6.35
N ALA A 408 -15.84 1.78 7.01
CA ALA A 408 -15.42 1.16 8.28
C ALA A 408 -14.14 0.33 8.12
N GLY A 409 -14.02 -0.43 7.03
CA GLY A 409 -12.82 -1.21 6.71
C GLY A 409 -11.59 -0.31 6.48
N LEU A 410 -11.74 0.74 5.68
CA LEU A 410 -10.69 1.73 5.42
C LEU A 410 -10.30 2.48 6.70
N GLU A 411 -11.27 2.92 7.50
CA GLU A 411 -11.00 3.55 8.80
C GLU A 411 -10.16 2.64 9.71
N HIS A 412 -10.50 1.35 9.76
CA HIS A 412 -9.74 0.38 10.53
C HIS A 412 -8.36 0.07 9.93
N LEU A 413 -8.23 0.10 8.60
CA LEU A 413 -6.97 -0.12 7.90
C LEU A 413 -5.92 0.96 8.21
N TYR A 414 -6.36 2.21 8.38
CA TYR A 414 -5.45 3.30 8.68
C TYR A 414 -5.22 3.51 10.18
N LYS A 415 -5.98 2.90 11.09
CA LYS A 415 -5.70 3.00 12.55
C LYS A 415 -4.39 2.30 12.95
N THR A 416 -3.70 2.83 13.96
CA THR A 416 -2.55 2.16 14.59
C THR A 416 -3.01 0.86 15.26
N PRO A 417 -2.38 -0.29 15.00
CA PRO A 417 -2.66 -1.52 15.74
C PRO A 417 -2.38 -1.34 17.25
N ALA A 418 -3.21 -1.89 18.12
CA ALA A 418 -2.96 -1.87 19.57
C ALA A 418 -1.76 -2.77 19.91
N ALA A 419 -0.77 -2.23 20.65
CA ALA A 419 0.42 -2.96 21.09
C ALA A 419 0.06 -3.97 22.20
N THR A 420 -0.32 -5.19 21.82
CA THR A 420 -0.67 -6.25 22.78
C THR A 420 -0.21 -7.63 22.28
N ALA A 421 1.09 -7.92 22.37
CA ALA A 421 1.70 -9.27 22.57
C ALA A 421 3.23 -9.25 22.33
N PRO A 422 4.01 -10.21 22.89
CA PRO A 422 5.48 -10.23 22.80
C PRO A 422 6.01 -10.51 21.38
N PRO A 423 7.29 -10.20 21.09
CA PRO A 423 7.91 -10.38 19.77
C PRO A 423 8.08 -11.87 19.45
N GLY A 424 7.70 -12.31 18.23
CA GLY A 424 8.05 -13.67 17.78
C GLY A 424 7.19 -14.37 16.72
N GLY A 425 6.21 -13.71 16.06
CA GLY A 425 5.35 -14.37 15.06
C GLY A 425 5.24 -13.64 13.72
N VAL A 426 4.90 -14.33 12.62
CA VAL A 426 4.75 -13.75 11.26
C VAL A 426 3.66 -12.66 11.18
N ALA A 427 2.68 -12.66 12.10
CA ALA A 427 1.71 -11.58 12.28
C ALA A 427 2.35 -10.23 12.69
N ASP A 428 3.61 -10.23 13.09
CA ASP A 428 4.36 -9.05 13.54
C ASP A 428 4.76 -8.12 12.37
N VAL A 429 4.99 -8.67 11.16
CA VAL A 429 5.47 -7.86 10.03
C VAL A 429 4.49 -6.78 9.58
N LEU A 430 3.18 -7.07 9.57
CA LEU A 430 2.14 -6.07 9.23
C LEU A 430 1.85 -5.12 10.40
N LYS A 431 2.15 -5.52 11.64
CA LYS A 431 1.96 -4.66 12.82
C LYS A 431 3.06 -3.61 12.91
N THR A 432 4.30 -3.97 12.59
CA THR A 432 5.45 -3.06 12.67
C THR A 432 5.68 -2.24 11.41
N ASN A 433 4.92 -2.48 10.32
CA ASN A 433 5.08 -1.78 9.05
C ASN A 433 3.72 -1.25 8.54
N PRO A 434 3.32 -0.02 8.92
CA PRO A 434 2.00 0.54 8.59
C PRO A 434 1.71 0.66 7.09
N SER A 435 2.65 1.17 6.30
CA SER A 435 2.49 1.30 4.84
C SER A 435 2.32 -0.06 4.15
N PHE A 436 2.97 -1.08 4.70
CA PHE A 436 2.84 -2.45 4.21
C PHE A 436 1.49 -3.07 4.61
N ARG A 437 1.06 -2.88 5.85
CA ARG A 437 -0.31 -3.21 6.29
C ARG A 437 -1.36 -2.61 5.37
N GLN A 438 -1.22 -1.34 5.05
CA GLN A 438 -2.15 -0.61 4.18
C GLN A 438 -2.15 -1.17 2.77
N THR A 439 -1.00 -1.51 2.21
CA THR A 439 -0.90 -2.16 0.89
C THR A 439 -1.66 -3.49 0.89
N MET A 440 -1.44 -4.35 1.89
CA MET A 440 -2.12 -5.65 1.99
C MET A 440 -3.61 -5.52 2.29
N GLY A 441 -3.99 -4.59 3.17
CA GLY A 441 -5.39 -4.32 3.46
C GLY A 441 -6.13 -3.71 2.27
N CYS A 442 -5.46 -2.94 1.43
CA CYS A 442 -6.05 -2.42 0.19
C CYS A 442 -6.42 -3.57 -0.76
N PHE A 443 -5.52 -4.54 -0.96
CA PHE A 443 -5.83 -5.76 -1.72
C PHE A 443 -7.03 -6.52 -1.14
N LEU A 444 -7.11 -6.67 0.19
CA LEU A 444 -8.23 -7.33 0.87
C LEU A 444 -9.56 -6.58 0.66
N LEU A 445 -9.55 -5.25 0.82
CA LEU A 445 -10.74 -4.42 0.63
C LEU A 445 -11.19 -4.38 -0.84
N HIS A 446 -10.27 -4.46 -1.79
CA HIS A 446 -10.61 -4.62 -3.20
C HIS A 446 -11.29 -5.97 -3.49
N ALA A 447 -10.77 -7.07 -2.92
CA ALA A 447 -11.41 -8.38 -3.04
C ALA A 447 -12.80 -8.38 -2.40
N TYR A 448 -12.95 -7.79 -1.22
CA TYR A 448 -14.22 -7.63 -0.54
C TYR A 448 -15.23 -6.80 -1.36
N ALA A 449 -14.81 -5.64 -1.87
CA ALA A 449 -15.64 -4.80 -2.74
C ALA A 449 -16.10 -5.56 -4.00
N LYS A 450 -15.23 -6.40 -4.58
CA LYS A 450 -15.61 -7.24 -5.71
C LYS A 450 -16.71 -8.25 -5.34
N HIS A 451 -16.57 -8.97 -4.22
CA HIS A 451 -17.61 -9.88 -3.76
C HIS A 451 -18.92 -9.14 -3.44
N MET A 452 -18.84 -7.95 -2.86
CA MET A 452 -20.00 -7.09 -2.65
C MET A 452 -20.72 -6.76 -3.97
N LYS A 453 -19.99 -6.38 -5.03
CA LYS A 453 -20.58 -6.11 -6.37
C LYS A 453 -21.17 -7.34 -7.05
N GLU A 454 -20.59 -8.52 -6.81
CA GLU A 454 -21.07 -9.80 -7.35
C GLU A 454 -22.36 -10.27 -6.65
N LYS A 455 -22.53 -9.95 -5.36
CA LYS A 455 -23.67 -10.39 -4.55
C LYS A 455 -24.82 -9.38 -4.52
N ALA A 456 -24.55 -8.11 -4.81
CA ALA A 456 -25.57 -7.06 -4.81
C ALA A 456 -26.50 -7.14 -6.03
N VAL A 457 -27.82 -7.03 -5.81
CA VAL A 457 -28.84 -6.92 -6.88
C VAL A 457 -29.05 -5.47 -7.34
N CYS A 458 -28.70 -4.51 -6.51
CA CYS A 458 -28.68 -3.08 -6.83
C CYS A 458 -27.33 -2.68 -7.45
N ASP A 459 -27.28 -1.55 -8.16
CA ASP A 459 -25.99 -0.92 -8.49
C ASP A 459 -25.46 -0.23 -7.23
N ILE A 460 -24.22 -0.54 -6.89
CA ILE A 460 -23.55 -0.07 -5.66
C ILE A 460 -22.21 0.62 -5.94
N GLU A 461 -21.89 0.85 -7.22
CA GLU A 461 -20.58 1.39 -7.60
C GLU A 461 -20.34 2.77 -7.00
N LYS A 462 -21.39 3.60 -6.90
CA LYS A 462 -21.28 4.94 -6.33
C LYS A 462 -20.90 4.86 -4.86
N GLY A 463 -21.49 3.93 -4.11
CA GLY A 463 -21.16 3.67 -2.72
C GLY A 463 -19.71 3.22 -2.51
N ILE A 464 -19.25 2.27 -3.33
CA ILE A 464 -17.87 1.78 -3.31
C ILE A 464 -16.90 2.92 -3.60
N THR A 465 -17.07 3.62 -4.72
CA THR A 465 -16.22 4.76 -5.10
C THR A 465 -16.20 5.82 -4.01
N THR A 466 -17.35 6.17 -3.42
CA THR A 466 -17.44 7.16 -2.35
C THR A 466 -16.61 6.77 -1.12
N ALA A 467 -16.64 5.50 -0.72
CA ALA A 467 -15.85 5.04 0.43
C ALA A 467 -14.34 5.14 0.18
N PHE A 468 -13.85 4.68 -0.99
CA PHE A 468 -12.43 4.74 -1.31
C PHE A 468 -11.95 6.19 -1.53
N THR A 469 -12.72 7.02 -2.23
CA THR A 469 -12.39 8.45 -2.41
C THR A 469 -12.37 9.20 -1.10
N ALA A 470 -13.24 8.86 -0.14
CA ALA A 470 -13.15 9.41 1.20
C ALA A 470 -11.78 9.12 1.85
N TRP A 471 -11.14 7.99 1.55
CA TRP A 471 -9.84 7.62 2.14
C TRP A 471 -8.64 7.79 1.21
N GLU A 472 -8.79 8.55 0.12
CA GLU A 472 -7.67 8.87 -0.79
C GLU A 472 -6.56 9.68 -0.12
N LYS A 473 -6.88 10.47 0.92
CA LYS A 473 -5.92 11.30 1.68
C LYS A 473 -5.95 10.94 3.16
N PRO A 474 -5.41 9.78 3.55
CA PRO A 474 -5.51 9.27 4.93
C PRO A 474 -4.74 10.14 5.94
N GLU A 475 -3.78 10.97 5.50
CA GLU A 475 -2.96 11.86 6.34
C GLU A 475 -3.80 12.89 7.10
N GLY A 476 -4.89 13.35 6.47
CA GLY A 476 -5.84 14.28 7.10
C GLY A 476 -6.78 13.62 8.11
N LYS A 477 -6.86 12.29 8.14
CA LYS A 477 -7.92 11.54 8.81
C LYS A 477 -7.44 10.62 9.93
N ALA A 478 -6.23 10.07 9.82
CA ALA A 478 -5.69 9.14 10.80
C ALA A 478 -4.40 9.68 11.41
N ASN A 479 -4.34 9.75 12.74
CA ASN A 479 -3.14 10.25 13.45
C ASN A 479 -1.92 9.34 13.27
N SER A 480 -2.14 8.05 13.02
CA SER A 480 -1.15 7.07 12.58
C SER A 480 -0.44 7.45 11.27
N CYS A 481 -1.06 8.30 10.46
CA CYS A 481 -0.50 8.81 9.21
C CYS A 481 0.25 10.13 9.38
N LYS A 482 0.23 10.70 10.59
CA LYS A 482 0.94 11.93 10.95
C LYS A 482 2.22 11.55 11.68
N ASP A 483 3.37 11.80 11.08
CA ASP A 483 4.64 11.75 11.81
C ASP A 483 5.10 13.17 12.18
N SER A 484 6.00 13.27 13.16
CA SER A 484 6.66 14.51 13.58
C SER A 484 7.75 14.99 12.61
N SER A 485 7.95 14.27 11.50
CA SER A 485 9.03 14.49 10.52
C SER A 485 8.53 14.91 9.12
N GLY A 486 7.21 15.02 8.92
CA GLY A 486 6.58 15.45 7.67
C GLY A 486 6.63 14.43 6.52
N LYS A 487 6.98 13.16 6.77
CA LYS A 487 6.98 12.09 5.75
C LYS A 487 5.82 11.14 6.03
N GLY A 488 4.68 11.42 5.39
CA GLY A 488 3.43 10.66 5.56
C GLY A 488 3.68 9.15 5.51
N GLN A 489 3.45 8.48 6.64
CA GLN A 489 3.67 7.03 6.74
C GLN A 489 2.66 6.22 5.93
N CYS A 490 1.57 6.85 5.50
CA CYS A 490 0.47 6.19 4.86
C CYS A 490 0.56 6.22 3.34
N VAL A 491 0.01 5.19 2.72
CA VAL A 491 -0.12 5.10 1.27
C VAL A 491 -1.59 4.99 0.89
N PRO A 492 -2.04 5.70 -0.16
CA PRO A 492 -3.46 5.73 -0.50
C PRO A 492 -3.95 4.40 -1.08
N CYS A 493 -5.22 4.09 -0.86
CA CYS A 493 -5.89 2.92 -1.41
C CYS A 493 -6.90 3.38 -2.46
N HIS A 494 -6.50 3.36 -3.72
CA HIS A 494 -7.32 3.88 -4.82
C HIS A 494 -8.23 2.80 -5.39
N TRP A 495 -9.49 3.14 -5.59
CA TRP A 495 -10.44 2.30 -6.31
C TRP A 495 -10.57 2.76 -7.76
N GLN A 496 -10.42 1.81 -8.67
CA GLN A 496 -10.75 2.00 -10.09
C GLN A 496 -11.63 0.84 -10.52
N GLU A 497 -12.90 1.13 -10.83
CA GLU A 497 -13.94 0.11 -11.09
C GLU A 497 -13.50 -0.99 -12.07
N LYS A 498 -12.78 -0.59 -13.13
CA LYS A 498 -12.39 -1.47 -14.24
C LYS A 498 -10.99 -2.06 -14.10
N ASP A 499 -10.24 -1.65 -13.09
CA ASP A 499 -8.87 -2.10 -12.90
C ASP A 499 -8.83 -3.39 -12.08
N GLU A 500 -8.63 -4.52 -12.77
CA GLU A 500 -8.37 -5.81 -12.13
C GLU A 500 -6.88 -6.20 -12.16
N THR A 501 -5.99 -5.32 -12.63
CA THR A 501 -4.55 -5.62 -12.78
C THR A 501 -3.90 -5.98 -11.46
N TRP A 502 -4.43 -5.44 -10.34
CA TRP A 502 -3.99 -5.75 -8.99
C TRP A 502 -4.07 -7.24 -8.64
N LYS A 503 -4.96 -8.01 -9.27
CA LYS A 503 -5.05 -9.46 -9.04
C LYS A 503 -3.85 -10.19 -9.61
N ASN A 504 -3.28 -9.66 -10.67
CA ASN A 504 -2.22 -10.28 -11.45
C ASN A 504 -0.83 -9.91 -10.91
N CYS A 505 -0.72 -9.17 -9.80
CA CYS A 505 0.57 -8.91 -9.18
C CYS A 505 1.25 -10.25 -8.83
N THR A 506 2.44 -10.46 -9.39
CA THR A 506 3.25 -11.67 -9.14
C THR A 506 3.93 -11.59 -7.78
N ILE A 507 3.91 -12.69 -7.03
CA ILE A 507 4.58 -12.78 -5.74
C ILE A 507 5.96 -13.42 -5.96
N THR A 508 7.03 -12.64 -5.79
CA THR A 508 8.42 -13.11 -5.98
C THR A 508 9.17 -13.20 -4.64
N THR A 509 9.13 -14.36 -3.99
CA THR A 509 9.92 -14.58 -2.76
C THR A 509 11.36 -14.96 -3.09
N ASN A 510 12.34 -14.20 -2.57
CA ASN A 510 13.76 -14.58 -2.53
C ASN A 510 14.40 -15.02 -3.87
N GLY A 511 14.09 -14.31 -4.97
CA GLY A 511 14.74 -14.58 -6.27
C GLY A 511 14.46 -15.97 -6.86
N GLN A 512 13.52 -16.74 -6.28
CA GLN A 512 13.02 -17.98 -6.84
C GLN A 512 11.94 -17.70 -7.89
N ALA A 513 11.71 -18.68 -8.77
CA ALA A 513 10.62 -18.63 -9.75
C ALA A 513 9.27 -18.36 -9.06
N PRO A 514 8.33 -17.67 -9.73
CA PRO A 514 7.01 -17.37 -9.17
C PRO A 514 6.36 -18.63 -8.59
N ASP A 515 5.72 -18.48 -7.42
CA ASP A 515 4.91 -19.54 -6.82
C ASP A 515 3.91 -20.08 -7.87
N PRO A 516 3.70 -21.41 -7.99
CA PRO A 516 2.72 -21.97 -8.93
C PRO A 516 1.27 -21.51 -8.68
N ASN A 517 0.95 -20.93 -7.50
CA ASN A 517 -0.28 -20.16 -7.20
C ASN A 517 0.00 -18.64 -7.14
N GLY A 518 0.85 -18.14 -8.04
CA GLY A 518 1.73 -16.99 -7.82
C GLY A 518 1.16 -15.58 -7.97
N THR A 519 -0.15 -15.43 -8.15
CA THR A 519 -0.79 -14.12 -8.20
C THR A 519 -1.45 -13.76 -6.88
N VAL A 520 -1.51 -12.46 -6.58
CA VAL A 520 -2.26 -11.96 -5.41
C VAL A 520 -3.72 -12.41 -5.46
N GLY A 521 -4.35 -12.37 -6.63
CA GLY A 521 -5.74 -12.80 -6.80
C GLY A 521 -5.98 -14.25 -6.36
N ASP A 522 -5.08 -15.17 -6.69
CA ASP A 522 -5.21 -16.58 -6.30
C ASP A 522 -4.97 -16.80 -4.80
N LYS A 523 -4.07 -16.02 -4.18
CA LYS A 523 -3.93 -16.04 -2.72
C LYS A 523 -5.18 -15.53 -2.02
N LEU A 524 -5.76 -14.42 -2.51
CA LEU A 524 -6.92 -13.80 -1.87
C LEU A 524 -8.20 -14.62 -2.00
N LYS A 525 -8.41 -15.38 -3.07
CA LYS A 525 -9.57 -16.30 -3.20
C LYS A 525 -9.72 -17.25 -2.01
N ASN A 526 -8.61 -17.59 -1.37
CA ASN A 526 -8.57 -18.50 -0.23
C ASN A 526 -8.59 -17.78 1.13
N ILE A 527 -8.46 -16.45 1.14
CA ILE A 527 -8.44 -15.62 2.36
C ILE A 527 -9.76 -14.86 2.51
N VAL A 528 -10.25 -14.26 1.43
CA VAL A 528 -11.54 -13.58 1.34
C VAL A 528 -12.44 -14.47 0.49
N LYS A 529 -13.13 -15.43 1.11
CA LYS A 529 -13.91 -16.42 0.36
C LYS A 529 -15.33 -15.92 0.15
N ALA A 530 -15.88 -16.16 -1.04
CA ALA A 530 -17.24 -15.72 -1.39
C ALA A 530 -18.35 -16.32 -0.51
N ASP A 531 -18.06 -17.39 0.23
CA ASP A 531 -18.95 -18.09 1.15
C ASP A 531 -18.63 -17.87 2.63
N ASP A 532 -17.67 -17.00 2.96
CA ASP A 532 -17.37 -16.58 4.33
C ASP A 532 -18.62 -15.95 4.99
N ALA A 533 -18.73 -16.11 6.31
CA ALA A 533 -19.85 -15.60 7.09
C ALA A 533 -19.99 -14.07 6.94
N ASP A 534 -18.88 -13.34 7.00
CA ASP A 534 -18.85 -11.88 6.86
C ASP A 534 -19.35 -11.43 5.47
N ILE A 535 -19.02 -12.20 4.41
CA ILE A 535 -19.49 -11.93 3.05
C ILE A 535 -20.99 -12.20 2.90
N LYS A 536 -21.49 -13.28 3.50
CA LYS A 536 -22.92 -13.62 3.50
C LYS A 536 -23.76 -12.59 4.27
N GLU A 537 -23.27 -12.15 5.42
CA GLU A 537 -23.95 -11.11 6.21
C GLU A 537 -23.94 -9.77 5.45
N MET A 538 -22.80 -9.38 4.87
CA MET A 538 -22.73 -8.22 3.99
C MET A 538 -23.74 -8.31 2.84
N ALA A 539 -23.81 -9.46 2.15
CA ALA A 539 -24.70 -9.67 1.01
C ALA A 539 -26.18 -9.52 1.40
N LYS A 540 -26.56 -10.03 2.57
CA LYS A 540 -27.88 -9.84 3.15
C LYS A 540 -28.21 -8.38 3.43
N VAL A 541 -27.28 -7.64 4.05
CA VAL A 541 -27.54 -6.24 4.44
C VAL A 541 -27.53 -5.32 3.23
N VAL A 542 -26.62 -5.52 2.27
CA VAL A 542 -26.53 -4.66 1.06
C VAL A 542 -27.76 -4.82 0.15
N ASN A 543 -28.40 -6.00 0.15
CA ASN A 543 -29.62 -6.27 -0.62
C ASN A 543 -30.92 -5.90 0.12
N THR A 544 -30.84 -5.40 1.36
CA THR A 544 -32.03 -4.99 2.12
C THR A 544 -32.45 -3.58 1.70
N VAL A 545 -33.56 -3.49 0.95
CA VAL A 545 -34.18 -2.24 0.51
C VAL A 545 -35.66 -2.25 0.89
N GLU A 546 -36.07 -1.28 1.73
CA GLU A 546 -37.41 -1.28 2.32
C GLU A 546 -38.47 -0.59 1.44
N ARG A 547 -38.09 0.49 0.73
CA ARG A 547 -39.04 1.26 -0.10
C ARG A 547 -39.06 0.72 -1.51
N LEU A 548 -40.26 0.40 -2.02
CA LEU A 548 -40.43 -0.12 -3.39
C LEU A 548 -39.80 0.80 -4.44
N CYS A 549 -39.98 2.12 -4.33
CA CYS A 549 -39.36 3.05 -5.27
C CYS A 549 -37.82 2.98 -5.29
N ASP A 550 -37.18 2.81 -4.12
CA ASP A 550 -35.71 2.67 -4.06
C ASP A 550 -35.26 1.36 -4.71
N GLN A 551 -36.02 0.27 -4.47
CA GLN A 551 -35.79 -1.03 -5.09
C GLN A 551 -35.89 -0.93 -6.62
N VAL A 552 -36.94 -0.29 -7.13
CA VAL A 552 -37.12 -0.06 -8.57
C VAL A 552 -35.94 0.74 -9.13
N LYS A 553 -35.56 1.84 -8.49
CA LYS A 553 -34.43 2.68 -8.94
C LYS A 553 -33.13 1.88 -8.99
N CYS A 554 -32.78 1.21 -7.91
CA CYS A 554 -31.47 0.56 -7.79
C CYS A 554 -31.34 -0.66 -8.71
N VAL A 555 -32.39 -1.50 -8.81
CA VAL A 555 -32.35 -2.73 -9.60
C VAL A 555 -32.47 -2.42 -11.08
N THR A 556 -33.31 -1.45 -11.48
CA THR A 556 -33.37 -1.02 -12.87
C THR A 556 -32.02 -0.43 -13.32
N ALA A 557 -31.39 0.41 -12.50
CA ALA A 557 -30.06 0.93 -12.81
C ALA A 557 -29.03 -0.20 -13.01
N ARG A 558 -29.05 -1.21 -12.13
CA ARG A 558 -28.16 -2.38 -12.24
C ARG A 558 -28.44 -3.20 -13.50
N TRP A 559 -29.71 -3.51 -13.72
CA TRP A 559 -30.17 -4.32 -14.84
C TRP A 559 -29.83 -3.65 -16.18
N MET A 560 -30.04 -2.34 -16.30
CA MET A 560 -29.60 -1.58 -17.47
C MET A 560 -28.08 -1.68 -17.65
N LYS A 561 -27.29 -1.42 -16.61
CA LYS A 561 -25.83 -1.51 -16.70
C LYS A 561 -25.33 -2.88 -17.20
N ASP A 562 -26.02 -3.96 -16.82
CA ASP A 562 -25.65 -5.33 -17.18
C ASP A 562 -26.25 -5.79 -18.54
N LYS A 563 -27.43 -5.29 -18.93
CA LYS A 563 -28.21 -5.84 -20.06
C LYS A 563 -28.40 -4.87 -21.23
N THR A 564 -28.67 -3.59 -20.96
CA THR A 564 -29.07 -2.63 -22.01
C THR A 564 -28.93 -1.17 -21.60
N LYS A 565 -28.72 -0.28 -22.57
CA LYS A 565 -28.77 1.17 -22.36
C LYS A 565 -30.09 1.81 -22.79
N SER A 566 -31.10 1.02 -23.15
CA SER A 566 -32.38 1.49 -23.69
C SER A 566 -33.51 1.45 -22.68
N TRP A 567 -34.14 2.60 -22.43
CA TRP A 567 -35.37 2.68 -21.63
C TRP A 567 -36.55 1.98 -22.30
N GLU A 568 -36.63 1.98 -23.63
CA GLU A 568 -37.68 1.28 -24.35
C GLU A 568 -37.62 -0.22 -24.09
N GLU A 569 -36.41 -0.80 -24.04
CA GLU A 569 -36.23 -2.22 -23.72
C GLU A 569 -36.58 -2.54 -22.27
N VAL A 570 -36.29 -1.63 -21.33
CA VAL A 570 -36.71 -1.76 -19.92
C VAL A 570 -38.24 -1.88 -19.85
N TRP A 571 -38.97 -0.91 -20.42
CA TRP A 571 -40.43 -0.90 -20.31
C TRP A 571 -41.11 -1.99 -21.12
N LYS A 572 -40.54 -2.37 -22.27
CA LYS A 572 -40.97 -3.58 -23.00
C LYS A 572 -40.82 -4.83 -22.12
N LYS A 573 -39.70 -4.96 -21.39
CA LYS A 573 -39.49 -6.07 -20.47
C LYS A 573 -40.50 -6.06 -19.32
N VAL A 574 -40.89 -4.87 -18.82
CA VAL A 574 -41.99 -4.75 -17.84
C VAL A 574 -43.32 -5.23 -18.42
N GLU A 575 -43.65 -4.84 -19.66
CA GLU A 575 -44.86 -5.29 -20.36
C GLU A 575 -44.91 -6.83 -20.49
N GLU A 576 -43.77 -7.47 -20.77
CA GLU A 576 -43.65 -8.94 -20.87
C GLU A 576 -43.88 -9.68 -19.54
N GLU A 577 -43.79 -9.01 -18.39
CA GLU A 577 -44.07 -9.62 -17.08
C GLU A 577 -45.58 -9.70 -16.77
N LEU A 578 -46.40 -8.86 -17.43
CA LEU A 578 -47.82 -8.77 -17.14
C LEU A 578 -48.60 -10.06 -17.45
N PRO A 579 -48.38 -10.77 -18.58
CA PRO A 579 -49.04 -12.06 -18.84
C PRO A 579 -48.67 -13.15 -17.85
N LYS A 580 -47.43 -13.13 -17.33
CA LYS A 580 -46.98 -14.10 -16.32
C LYS A 580 -47.73 -13.89 -15.01
N LEU A 581 -47.85 -12.63 -14.59
CA LEU A 581 -48.64 -12.26 -13.43
C LEU A 581 -50.13 -12.57 -13.64
N GLY A 582 -50.69 -12.23 -14.80
CA GLY A 582 -52.08 -12.52 -15.16
C GLY A 582 -52.41 -14.02 -15.12
N GLY A 583 -51.51 -14.86 -15.62
CA GLY A 583 -51.62 -16.32 -15.52
C GLY A 583 -51.73 -16.81 -14.07
N ALA A 584 -50.89 -16.30 -13.17
CA ALA A 584 -50.95 -16.64 -11.75
C ALA A 584 -52.27 -16.20 -11.10
N LEU A 585 -52.73 -14.98 -11.39
CA LEU A 585 -53.98 -14.44 -10.84
C LEU A 585 -55.21 -15.22 -11.34
N SER A 586 -55.28 -15.51 -12.63
CA SER A 586 -56.44 -16.17 -13.25
C SER A 586 -56.72 -17.59 -12.72
N THR A 587 -55.72 -18.23 -12.11
CA THR A 587 -55.85 -19.59 -11.55
C THR A 587 -55.98 -19.61 -10.04
N ALA A 588 -55.86 -18.47 -9.36
CA ALA A 588 -55.82 -18.36 -7.89
C ALA A 588 -57.06 -18.93 -7.18
N THR A 589 -58.23 -18.82 -7.81
CA THR A 589 -59.52 -19.27 -7.27
C THR A 589 -59.91 -20.68 -7.73
N SER A 590 -59.07 -21.34 -8.55
CA SER A 590 -59.27 -22.73 -8.95
C SER A 590 -59.17 -23.68 -7.75
N LYS A 591 -59.91 -24.81 -7.77
CA LYS A 591 -59.94 -25.76 -6.64
C LYS A 591 -58.55 -26.21 -6.19
N GLU A 592 -57.62 -26.41 -7.13
CA GLU A 592 -56.26 -26.88 -6.85
C GLU A 592 -55.41 -25.78 -6.20
N LYS A 593 -55.37 -24.57 -6.78
CA LYS A 593 -54.52 -23.48 -6.27
C LYS A 593 -55.09 -22.76 -5.06
N ARG A 594 -56.41 -22.77 -4.90
CA ARG A 594 -57.08 -22.15 -3.76
C ARG A 594 -56.65 -22.78 -2.43
N GLY A 595 -56.55 -24.11 -2.37
CA GLY A 595 -56.12 -24.82 -1.15
C GLY A 595 -54.73 -24.39 -0.67
N ASP A 596 -53.79 -24.16 -1.60
CA ASP A 596 -52.42 -23.72 -1.27
C ASP A 596 -52.37 -22.29 -0.70
N LEU A 597 -53.36 -21.46 -1.04
CA LEU A 597 -53.38 -20.03 -0.71
C LEU A 597 -54.30 -19.70 0.47
N GLU A 598 -55.28 -20.55 0.79
CA GLU A 598 -56.27 -20.31 1.85
C GLU A 598 -55.63 -20.06 3.23
N GLN A 599 -54.52 -20.74 3.53
CA GLN A 599 -53.73 -20.53 4.75
C GLN A 599 -53.17 -19.09 4.91
N TYR A 600 -53.09 -18.34 3.81
CA TYR A 600 -52.64 -16.95 3.78
C TYR A 600 -53.80 -15.96 3.79
N CYS A 601 -55.05 -16.42 3.91
CA CYS A 601 -56.23 -15.58 3.81
C CYS A 601 -57.22 -15.83 4.96
N ASP A 602 -56.69 -15.80 6.19
CA ASP A 602 -57.50 -15.94 7.41
C ASP A 602 -58.03 -14.58 7.89
N LEU A 603 -59.01 -14.06 7.14
CA LEU A 603 -59.58 -12.74 7.40
C LEU A 603 -60.49 -12.75 8.64
N PRO A 604 -60.33 -11.79 9.57
CA PRO A 604 -61.27 -11.64 10.68
C PRO A 604 -62.64 -11.18 10.17
N LYS A 605 -63.72 -11.53 10.87
CA LYS A 605 -65.08 -11.06 10.56
C LYS A 605 -65.17 -9.53 10.61
N VAL A 606 -66.03 -8.93 9.78
CA VAL A 606 -66.38 -7.50 9.82
C VAL A 606 -67.87 -7.39 10.11
N ASN A 607 -68.25 -6.66 11.15
CA ASN A 607 -69.64 -6.50 11.58
C ASN A 607 -70.37 -7.86 11.75
N GLY A 608 -69.66 -8.87 12.26
CA GLY A 608 -70.19 -10.22 12.48
C GLY A 608 -70.31 -11.10 11.23
N LYS A 609 -69.98 -10.59 10.04
CA LYS A 609 -69.98 -11.33 8.77
C LYS A 609 -68.58 -11.76 8.35
N ASP A 610 -68.48 -12.93 7.74
CA ASP A 610 -67.25 -13.38 7.09
C ASP A 610 -66.90 -12.43 5.94
N VAL A 611 -65.61 -12.16 5.79
CA VAL A 611 -65.10 -11.35 4.68
C VAL A 611 -64.72 -12.28 3.55
N ASP A 612 -65.09 -11.88 2.33
CA ASP A 612 -64.72 -12.56 1.10
C ASP A 612 -63.19 -12.63 0.98
N LYS A 613 -62.68 -13.83 0.71
CA LYS A 613 -61.24 -14.13 0.73
C LYS A 613 -60.65 -14.00 -0.67
N GLU A 614 -61.45 -13.82 -1.71
CA GLU A 614 -61.08 -13.94 -3.10
C GLU A 614 -60.07 -12.85 -3.50
N ALA A 615 -60.25 -11.62 -3.00
CA ALA A 615 -59.29 -10.54 -3.18
C ALA A 615 -57.93 -10.87 -2.51
N CYS A 616 -57.95 -11.47 -1.31
CA CYS A 616 -56.73 -11.94 -0.66
C CYS A 616 -56.06 -13.06 -1.46
N LEU A 617 -56.81 -14.05 -1.94
CA LEU A 617 -56.29 -15.17 -2.72
C LEU A 617 -55.60 -14.69 -4.00
N LEU A 618 -56.17 -13.71 -4.70
CA LEU A 618 -55.56 -13.11 -5.88
C LEU A 618 -54.23 -12.42 -5.54
N ILE A 619 -54.21 -11.53 -4.54
CA ILE A 619 -52.96 -10.86 -4.16
C ILE A 619 -51.92 -11.85 -3.63
N ALA A 620 -52.32 -12.84 -2.84
CA ALA A 620 -51.44 -13.90 -2.36
C ALA A 620 -50.84 -14.73 -3.50
N ALA A 621 -51.63 -15.03 -4.55
CA ALA A 621 -51.13 -15.67 -5.76
C ALA A 621 -50.10 -14.81 -6.50
N GLY A 622 -50.36 -13.50 -6.62
CA GLY A 622 -49.42 -12.56 -7.24
C GLY A 622 -48.09 -12.44 -6.46
N LEU A 623 -48.17 -12.31 -5.13
CA LEU A 623 -47.01 -12.30 -4.23
C LEU A 623 -46.25 -13.63 -4.30
N LYS A 624 -46.95 -14.76 -4.30
CA LYS A 624 -46.33 -16.07 -4.43
C LYS A 624 -45.60 -16.20 -5.78
N ASN A 625 -46.27 -15.82 -6.88
CA ASN A 625 -45.69 -15.85 -8.22
C ASN A 625 -44.40 -15.05 -8.34
N LEU A 626 -44.38 -13.82 -7.82
CA LEU A 626 -43.15 -13.03 -7.86
C LEU A 626 -42.07 -13.65 -6.97
N TYR A 627 -42.40 -14.14 -5.77
CA TYR A 627 -41.37 -14.74 -4.90
C TYR A 627 -40.90 -16.13 -5.36
N ASP A 628 -41.65 -16.82 -6.22
CA ASP A 628 -41.28 -18.09 -6.86
C ASP A 628 -40.38 -17.90 -8.10
N ILE A 629 -40.15 -16.67 -8.55
CA ILE A 629 -39.19 -16.42 -9.65
C ILE A 629 -37.81 -16.91 -9.20
N GLU A 630 -37.22 -17.84 -9.95
CA GLU A 630 -35.91 -18.41 -9.67
C GLU A 630 -34.77 -17.69 -10.42
N GLU A 631 -33.54 -17.82 -9.91
CA GLU A 631 -32.32 -17.31 -10.54
C GLU A 631 -31.86 -18.24 -11.68
N LYS A 632 -32.46 -18.10 -12.86
CA LYS A 632 -32.02 -18.85 -14.04
C LYS A 632 -30.59 -18.46 -14.41
N ASN A 633 -29.73 -19.44 -14.69
CA ASN A 633 -28.32 -19.25 -15.06
C ASN A 633 -27.50 -18.43 -14.05
N ASN A 634 -27.84 -18.47 -12.75
CA ASN A 634 -27.24 -17.66 -11.69
C ASN A 634 -27.38 -16.13 -11.91
N ASP A 635 -28.40 -15.71 -12.67
CA ASP A 635 -28.66 -14.30 -12.96
C ASP A 635 -29.58 -13.67 -11.91
N ALA A 636 -28.99 -13.36 -10.75
CA ALA A 636 -29.68 -12.72 -9.64
C ALA A 636 -30.26 -11.34 -10.00
N VAL A 637 -29.60 -10.61 -10.90
CA VAL A 637 -30.00 -9.27 -11.31
C VAL A 637 -31.27 -9.32 -12.15
N GLU A 638 -31.32 -10.22 -13.15
CA GLU A 638 -32.54 -10.45 -13.95
C GLU A 638 -33.71 -10.89 -13.06
N ALA A 639 -33.50 -11.86 -12.18
CA ALA A 639 -34.55 -12.34 -11.29
C ALA A 639 -35.06 -11.24 -10.36
N SER A 640 -34.16 -10.46 -9.74
CA SER A 640 -34.53 -9.32 -8.89
C SER A 640 -35.31 -8.25 -9.66
N PHE A 641 -34.91 -7.96 -10.90
CA PHE A 641 -35.62 -7.01 -11.77
C PHE A 641 -37.06 -7.48 -12.03
N GLN A 642 -37.24 -8.73 -12.47
CA GLN A 642 -38.56 -9.30 -12.73
C GLN A 642 -39.46 -9.29 -11.48
N ARG A 643 -38.94 -9.69 -10.31
CA ARG A 643 -39.67 -9.63 -9.03
C ARG A 643 -40.13 -8.21 -8.71
N THR A 644 -39.22 -7.24 -8.90
CA THR A 644 -39.49 -5.83 -8.62
C THR A 644 -40.56 -5.27 -9.54
N MET A 645 -40.49 -5.56 -10.85
CA MET A 645 -41.47 -5.10 -11.82
C MET A 645 -42.84 -5.77 -11.62
N GLN A 646 -42.88 -7.08 -11.33
CA GLN A 646 -44.13 -7.76 -10.97
C GLN A 646 -44.76 -7.19 -9.70
N CYS A 647 -43.97 -6.76 -8.72
CA CYS A 647 -44.48 -6.08 -7.53
C CYS A 647 -45.16 -4.74 -7.88
N VAL A 648 -44.58 -3.96 -8.79
CA VAL A 648 -45.19 -2.70 -9.28
C VAL A 648 -46.51 -2.99 -10.01
N LEU A 649 -46.52 -3.98 -10.90
CA LEU A 649 -47.72 -4.39 -11.64
C LEU A 649 -48.82 -4.95 -10.72
N LEU A 650 -48.45 -5.75 -9.71
CA LEU A 650 -49.38 -6.26 -8.71
C LEU A 650 -50.02 -5.13 -7.89
N ASN A 651 -49.24 -4.10 -7.55
CA ASN A 651 -49.77 -2.91 -6.90
C ASN A 651 -50.71 -2.10 -7.81
N ALA A 652 -50.45 -2.01 -9.11
CA ALA A 652 -51.38 -1.41 -10.08
C ALA A 652 -52.70 -2.20 -10.17
N ILE A 653 -52.64 -3.53 -10.07
CA ILE A 653 -53.83 -4.40 -10.02
C ILE A 653 -54.58 -4.18 -8.69
N ALA A 654 -53.88 -4.08 -7.57
CA ALA A 654 -54.49 -3.78 -6.27
C ALA A 654 -55.21 -2.41 -6.28
N ASP A 655 -54.60 -1.37 -6.88
CA ASP A 655 -55.24 -0.06 -7.05
C ASP A 655 -56.56 -0.17 -7.82
N LYS A 656 -56.59 -1.00 -8.88
CA LYS A 656 -57.81 -1.27 -9.63
C LYS A 656 -58.89 -1.94 -8.77
N LEU A 657 -58.53 -2.97 -7.99
CA LEU A 657 -59.47 -3.67 -7.10
C LEU A 657 -60.00 -2.80 -5.95
N GLU A 658 -59.27 -1.74 -5.60
CA GLU A 658 -59.69 -0.72 -4.63
C GLU A 658 -60.36 0.50 -5.30
N HIS A 659 -60.38 0.58 -6.63
CA HIS A 659 -61.01 1.70 -7.34
C HIS A 659 -62.54 1.65 -7.22
N ASN A 660 -63.19 2.81 -7.27
CA ASN A 660 -64.65 2.89 -7.16
C ASN A 660 -65.40 2.26 -8.34
N ASP A 661 -64.71 2.06 -9.46
CA ASP A 661 -65.25 1.39 -10.64
C ASP A 661 -65.23 -0.14 -10.52
N PHE A 662 -64.59 -0.71 -9.50
CA PHE A 662 -64.64 -2.16 -9.29
C PHE A 662 -66.02 -2.53 -8.72
N PRO A 663 -66.82 -3.35 -9.44
CA PRO A 663 -68.12 -3.77 -8.93
C PRO A 663 -67.94 -4.53 -7.62
N CYS A 664 -68.95 -4.50 -6.74
CA CYS A 664 -68.96 -5.23 -5.46
C CYS A 664 -67.81 -4.93 -4.45
N LYS A 665 -66.95 -3.92 -4.70
CA LYS A 665 -65.82 -3.54 -3.82
C LYS A 665 -66.19 -3.48 -2.33
N ASP A 666 -67.24 -2.74 -1.99
CA ASP A 666 -67.67 -2.53 -0.60
C ASP A 666 -68.36 -3.77 -0.02
N GLU A 667 -69.15 -4.48 -0.85
CA GLU A 667 -69.85 -5.71 -0.47
C GLU A 667 -68.86 -6.82 -0.10
N LYS A 668 -67.80 -6.98 -0.91
CA LYS A 668 -66.77 -8.01 -0.76
C LYS A 668 -65.57 -7.55 0.06
N ASN A 669 -65.51 -6.26 0.42
CA ASN A 669 -64.46 -5.68 1.24
C ASN A 669 -63.05 -5.99 0.69
N THR A 670 -62.86 -5.74 -0.61
CA THR A 670 -61.63 -6.08 -1.35
C THR A 670 -60.38 -5.55 -0.68
N LYS A 671 -60.46 -4.32 -0.15
CA LYS A 671 -59.40 -3.68 0.63
C LYS A 671 -58.85 -4.56 1.74
N LYS A 672 -59.72 -5.17 2.56
CA LYS A 672 -59.25 -6.00 3.68
C LYS A 672 -58.51 -7.25 3.21
N GLY A 673 -58.97 -7.86 2.11
CA GLY A 673 -58.27 -8.99 1.49
C GLY A 673 -56.89 -8.61 0.98
N ILE A 674 -56.79 -7.45 0.32
CA ILE A 674 -55.52 -6.89 -0.18
C ILE A 674 -54.56 -6.60 0.97
N ASP A 675 -55.04 -5.91 2.01
CA ASP A 675 -54.24 -5.55 3.18
C ASP A 675 -53.73 -6.80 3.93
N GLU A 676 -54.55 -7.85 4.05
CA GLU A 676 -54.16 -9.12 4.66
C GLU A 676 -53.00 -9.79 3.91
N ALA A 677 -53.08 -9.87 2.58
CA ALA A 677 -52.04 -10.48 1.77
C ALA A 677 -50.75 -9.67 1.77
N PHE A 678 -50.81 -8.34 1.55
CA PHE A 678 -49.62 -7.49 1.48
C PHE A 678 -48.97 -7.19 2.84
N THR A 679 -49.74 -7.19 3.93
CA THR A 679 -49.26 -6.74 5.24
C THR A 679 -49.14 -7.91 6.21
N THR A 680 -50.22 -8.64 6.48
CA THR A 680 -50.25 -9.69 7.51
C THR A 680 -49.50 -10.94 7.07
N LYS A 681 -49.73 -11.40 5.85
CA LYS A 681 -49.34 -12.74 5.39
C LYS A 681 -48.18 -12.73 4.39
N ASN A 682 -47.74 -11.55 3.95
CA ASN A 682 -46.68 -11.38 2.97
C ASN A 682 -45.38 -12.10 3.36
N SER A 683 -44.92 -11.94 4.61
CA SER A 683 -43.72 -12.64 5.09
C SER A 683 -43.89 -14.16 5.08
N ALA A 684 -45.08 -14.67 5.42
CA ALA A 684 -45.37 -16.10 5.37
C ALA A 684 -45.38 -16.62 3.93
N ILE A 685 -46.01 -15.88 3.01
CA ILE A 685 -46.01 -16.18 1.58
C ILE A 685 -44.57 -16.19 1.07
N ARG A 686 -43.78 -15.13 1.29
CA ARG A 686 -42.36 -15.02 0.93
C ARG A 686 -41.52 -16.18 1.47
N ASN A 687 -41.77 -16.60 2.71
CA ASN A 687 -41.01 -17.67 3.34
C ASN A 687 -41.36 -19.07 2.82
N SER A 688 -42.50 -19.21 2.14
CA SER A 688 -42.94 -20.48 1.53
C SER A 688 -42.40 -20.71 0.12
N THR A 689 -41.65 -19.77 -0.45
CA THR A 689 -41.13 -19.80 -1.82
C THR A 689 -39.60 -19.85 -1.87
N ALA A 690 -39.05 -19.74 -3.09
CA ALA A 690 -37.61 -19.56 -3.33
C ALA A 690 -36.97 -18.36 -2.59
N CYS A 691 -37.77 -17.41 -2.09
CA CYS A 691 -37.29 -16.26 -1.33
C CYS A 691 -37.12 -16.49 0.18
N GLY A 692 -37.48 -17.66 0.73
CA GLY A 692 -37.45 -17.87 2.18
C GLY A 692 -36.08 -17.73 2.83
N THR A 693 -35.01 -18.13 2.14
CA THR A 693 -33.61 -17.98 2.62
C THR A 693 -32.73 -17.19 1.65
N ASN A 694 -33.30 -16.61 0.59
CA ASN A 694 -32.54 -15.90 -0.43
C ASN A 694 -32.32 -14.44 -0.02
N ASP A 695 -31.06 -14.05 0.12
CA ASP A 695 -30.60 -12.70 0.47
C ASP A 695 -30.82 -11.68 -0.65
N LYS A 696 -31.16 -12.12 -1.86
CA LYS A 696 -31.43 -11.30 -3.04
C LYS A 696 -32.92 -10.97 -3.23
N CYS A 697 -33.78 -11.40 -2.32
CA CYS A 697 -35.21 -11.11 -2.36
C CYS A 697 -35.58 -9.96 -1.42
N PHE A 698 -36.33 -8.98 -1.94
CA PHE A 698 -36.95 -7.91 -1.15
C PHE A 698 -38.38 -8.29 -0.72
N THR A 699 -39.03 -7.47 0.12
CA THR A 699 -40.44 -7.63 0.48
C THR A 699 -41.30 -6.70 -0.36
N CYS A 700 -42.23 -7.25 -1.14
CA CYS A 700 -43.17 -6.49 -1.96
C CYS A 700 -44.32 -5.94 -1.10
N GLY A 701 -44.16 -4.73 -0.57
CA GLY A 701 -45.22 -4.05 0.19
C GLY A 701 -46.33 -3.46 -0.68
N ARG A 702 -47.48 -3.17 -0.05
CA ARG A 702 -48.55 -2.39 -0.66
C ARG A 702 -48.10 -0.93 -0.81
N VAL A 703 -48.06 -0.44 -2.04
CA VAL A 703 -47.74 0.96 -2.40
C VAL A 703 -48.63 1.33 -3.58
N THR A 704 -49.39 2.42 -3.50
CA THR A 704 -50.24 2.82 -4.64
C THR A 704 -49.39 3.36 -5.78
N LEU A 705 -49.87 3.27 -7.03
CA LEU A 705 -49.23 3.96 -8.15
C LEU A 705 -49.17 5.47 -7.90
N GLN A 706 -50.14 6.02 -7.17
CA GLN A 706 -50.12 7.41 -6.76
C GLN A 706 -48.94 7.73 -5.83
N ASP A 707 -48.61 6.86 -4.88
CA ASP A 707 -47.43 7.01 -4.02
C ASP A 707 -46.12 6.90 -4.82
N LEU A 708 -46.15 6.23 -5.98
CA LEU A 708 -45.04 6.14 -6.93
C LEU A 708 -44.94 7.34 -7.89
N GLU A 709 -45.82 8.35 -7.79
CA GLU A 709 -45.77 9.55 -8.64
C GLU A 709 -44.47 10.34 -8.45
N SER A 710 -43.84 10.29 -7.29
CA SER A 710 -42.51 10.90 -7.10
C SER A 710 -41.34 10.00 -7.53
N CYS A 711 -41.61 8.77 -7.97
CA CYS A 711 -40.58 7.79 -8.30
C CYS A 711 -40.03 8.01 -9.72
N LYS A 712 -38.94 8.78 -9.82
CA LYS A 712 -38.21 9.04 -11.07
C LYS A 712 -36.96 8.17 -11.17
N LEU A 713 -36.80 7.44 -12.26
CA LEU A 713 -35.69 6.49 -12.42
C LEU A 713 -34.43 7.10 -13.02
N ASP A 714 -34.53 8.25 -13.68
CA ASP A 714 -33.41 9.00 -14.22
C ASP A 714 -33.33 10.42 -13.64
N SER A 715 -32.15 11.02 -13.79
CA SER A 715 -31.90 12.42 -13.45
C SER A 715 -31.75 13.31 -14.70
N GLY A 716 -31.88 12.73 -15.90
CA GLY A 716 -31.34 13.25 -17.16
C GLY A 716 -32.36 13.86 -18.13
N GLY A 717 -33.62 14.01 -17.74
CA GLY A 717 -34.63 14.69 -18.55
C GLY A 717 -35.38 13.80 -19.54
N THR A 718 -35.18 12.48 -19.51
CA THR A 718 -36.15 11.55 -20.10
C THR A 718 -37.23 11.32 -19.05
N ASP A 719 -38.51 11.52 -19.29
CA ASP A 719 -39.52 11.45 -18.19
C ASP A 719 -39.73 10.00 -17.70
N GLN A 720 -38.78 9.39 -16.98
CA GLN A 720 -38.84 7.98 -16.51
C GLN A 720 -39.54 7.87 -15.15
N ASN A 721 -40.71 8.48 -15.06
CA ASN A 721 -41.56 8.36 -13.91
C ASN A 721 -42.27 7.01 -13.90
N VAL A 722 -42.14 6.23 -12.82
CA VAL A 722 -42.68 4.86 -12.75
C VAL A 722 -44.17 4.84 -13.02
N LYS A 723 -44.95 5.67 -12.30
CA LYS A 723 -46.41 5.73 -12.49
C LYS A 723 -46.76 6.04 -13.94
N LYS A 724 -46.24 7.14 -14.48
CA LYS A 724 -46.54 7.56 -15.86
C LYS A 724 -46.16 6.49 -16.87
N LYS A 725 -45.00 5.84 -16.73
CA LYS A 725 -44.56 4.79 -17.67
C LYS A 725 -45.43 3.55 -17.60
N ILE A 726 -45.88 3.18 -16.41
CA ILE A 726 -46.87 2.11 -16.27
C ILE A 726 -48.18 2.48 -17.00
N GLU A 727 -48.67 3.71 -16.84
CA GLU A 727 -49.94 4.15 -17.44
C GLU A 727 -49.85 4.39 -18.97
N GLU A 728 -48.78 5.05 -19.43
CA GLU A 728 -48.65 5.58 -20.79
C GLU A 728 -47.89 4.65 -21.74
N GLU A 729 -47.05 3.75 -21.23
CA GLU A 729 -46.28 2.81 -22.07
C GLU A 729 -46.71 1.36 -21.87
N VAL A 730 -46.70 0.87 -20.63
CA VAL A 730 -47.04 -0.53 -20.33
C VAL A 730 -48.53 -0.79 -20.48
N LEU A 731 -49.37 0.11 -19.99
CA LEU A 731 -50.83 0.03 -20.07
C LEU A 731 -51.42 1.01 -21.10
N LYS A 732 -50.63 1.36 -22.11
CA LYS A 732 -51.07 2.26 -23.18
C LYS A 732 -52.35 1.76 -23.84
N LYS A 733 -53.22 2.71 -24.21
CA LYS A 733 -54.49 2.41 -24.88
C LYS A 733 -54.25 1.56 -26.14
N ASP A 734 -55.04 0.51 -26.30
CA ASP A 734 -54.97 -0.48 -27.40
C ASP A 734 -53.68 -1.33 -27.46
N GLY A 735 -52.75 -1.17 -26.50
CA GLY A 735 -51.53 -1.97 -26.35
C GLY A 735 -51.76 -3.39 -25.84
N GLU A 736 -50.73 -4.24 -25.91
CA GLU A 736 -50.80 -5.63 -25.44
C GLU A 736 -50.95 -5.69 -23.92
N GLY A 737 -50.21 -4.87 -23.18
CA GLY A 737 -50.34 -4.78 -21.74
C GLY A 737 -51.75 -4.39 -21.28
N MET A 738 -52.39 -3.41 -21.94
CA MET A 738 -53.78 -3.03 -21.61
C MET A 738 -54.79 -4.15 -21.93
N LYS A 739 -54.59 -4.92 -23.01
CA LYS A 739 -55.41 -6.10 -23.31
C LYS A 739 -55.29 -7.14 -22.20
N GLU A 740 -54.07 -7.39 -21.72
CA GLU A 740 -53.84 -8.35 -20.64
C GLU A 740 -54.44 -7.86 -19.32
N MET A 741 -54.26 -6.58 -18.98
CA MET A 741 -54.87 -5.96 -17.81
C MET A 741 -56.41 -6.05 -17.84
N THR A 742 -57.02 -5.94 -19.02
CA THR A 742 -58.47 -6.11 -19.20
C THR A 742 -58.91 -7.55 -18.90
N LYS A 743 -58.14 -8.56 -19.35
CA LYS A 743 -58.43 -9.96 -18.99
C LYS A 743 -58.33 -10.20 -17.49
N ILE A 744 -57.30 -9.66 -16.83
CA ILE A 744 -57.12 -9.75 -15.38
C ILE A 744 -58.32 -9.12 -14.66
N TRP A 745 -58.76 -7.95 -15.11
CA TRP A 745 -59.91 -7.25 -14.56
C TRP A 745 -61.21 -8.06 -14.70
N ASP A 746 -61.54 -8.52 -15.90
CA ASP A 746 -62.76 -9.31 -16.15
C ASP A 746 -62.77 -10.60 -15.35
N GLN A 747 -61.62 -11.26 -15.21
CA GLN A 747 -61.49 -12.47 -14.40
C GLN A 747 -61.64 -12.16 -12.90
N SER A 748 -61.08 -11.05 -12.43
CA SER A 748 -61.21 -10.64 -11.02
C SER A 748 -62.65 -10.31 -10.65
N ILE A 749 -63.40 -9.63 -11.52
CA ILE A 749 -64.84 -9.40 -11.34
C ILE A 749 -65.57 -10.73 -11.23
N LYS A 750 -65.31 -11.64 -12.18
CA LYS A 750 -65.94 -12.96 -12.17
C LYS A 750 -65.67 -13.70 -10.88
N ASP A 751 -64.46 -13.59 -10.32
CA ASP A 751 -64.04 -14.35 -9.16
C ASP A 751 -64.48 -13.76 -7.82
N ILE A 752 -64.45 -12.43 -7.67
CA ILE A 752 -64.79 -11.74 -6.41
C ILE A 752 -66.30 -11.47 -6.32
N CYS A 753 -66.94 -11.04 -7.40
CA CYS A 753 -68.34 -10.61 -7.38
C CYS A 753 -69.36 -11.74 -7.60
N LYS A 754 -68.99 -12.98 -7.23
CA LYS A 754 -69.89 -14.14 -7.28
C LYS A 754 -70.97 -14.09 -6.21
#